data_AF-A0A924XBQ4-F1
#
_entry.id   AF-A0A924XBQ4-F1
#
_cell.length_a   1.000
_cell.length_b   1.000
_cell.length_c   1.000
_cell.angle_alpha   90.00
_cell.angle_beta   90.00
_cell.angle_gamma   90.00
#
_symmetry.space_group_name_H-M   'P 1'
#
loop_
_entity.id
_entity.type
_entity.pdbx_description
1 polymer ?
#
loop_
_entity_poly.entity_id
_entity_poly.type
_entity_poly.pdbx_seq_one_letter_code
_entity_poly.pdbx_strand_id
1 'polypeptide(L)'
;MLAIALSIALSADATSSLSQAQVDKARSWIAEMESNNRGPYSGIMWYCADGTEQPPKAGNCLPHGGGKQYGVLKREALELGKLGIYVGTILTPLEPQTFEADDFYRARAFIVESYLERTKDGWTLKRAKTYRGFRQIEDEDEAARLIMMELMRHAAFFNDHRSLAIRLIDAMPYGQQGSLAGTVRDQAALLGDADPMFAPIRFKIHAAPEPSDIAVVEAYAKRTKNPDFASQAQELAGTLRKHFDPSARLERLQAVKKWIRNSAVKGKIDVFSKLTAKDTLQLITAGLDLIETAQAFLAESADPRQGERNLLLLHTMGLVEELWVGVTADLTRMDLTRAQILDVFSQLLAAGKALGYLAPREVDSATSALTSMKSGVIKDYIGGVQQAERLLEWARARIYADVGLALERYQAVEPSADSVVDDVLRSGVMLPLAASLDRLSTDAENLRGGGHRVVGMGSDVQSSGLRGENPGIAVGTLRVVDSIEKLAALKRDEIALLSDLPPDLPPVAGVLTTGAVGSLSHVALLARNLGIPLATVGDLAPKMKEFEGQEVVLGVSVGRRVLIGLAKALDSDELKVLVQKKNAAQTTFSIANDKLDLKTTKISTLADISENDSGIRVGPKAAELGHLKRLFPTRVSDAAVIPFGAFLRHVDRPGPGGQPSAFARLRYAYAMAQRLPEQDGEFFMIQELARFREQVLALPFPEGFEADFDAALEKLGEVGKFGVFVRSDTNVEDLKDFNGAGLNKTVFNRVGRASILTAIREVWASPFADRSYRWRQRLLTNPEFVFPSVVLHKTVPSELSGVLVTTDIETGASDAITVSISEGAAAVVDGGVPETIVVRTNGETRFIASNR
;
A
#
# COMPACT_ATOMS: atom_id res chain seq x y z
N MET A 1 37.24 11.81 -12.54
CA MET A 1 36.60 10.82 -13.46
C MET A 1 35.73 9.80 -12.73
N LEU A 2 36.04 9.37 -11.49
CA LEU A 2 35.14 8.48 -10.72
C LEU A 2 33.88 9.18 -10.19
N ALA A 3 33.94 10.49 -9.86
CA ALA A 3 32.75 11.28 -9.53
C ALA A 3 31.70 11.24 -10.67
N ILE A 4 32.16 11.39 -11.91
CA ILE A 4 31.34 11.27 -13.13
C ILE A 4 30.82 9.82 -13.34
N ALA A 5 31.54 8.80 -12.85
CA ALA A 5 31.10 7.41 -12.92
C ALA A 5 30.07 7.03 -11.82
N LEU A 6 30.04 7.74 -10.68
CA LEU A 6 28.99 7.58 -9.67
C LEU A 6 27.69 8.29 -10.09
N SER A 7 27.78 9.41 -10.80
CA SER A 7 26.62 10.17 -11.30
C SER A 7 25.91 9.50 -12.48
N ILE A 8 26.60 8.64 -13.26
CA ILE A 8 26.08 8.08 -14.52
C ILE A 8 25.62 6.60 -14.38
N ALA A 9 25.89 5.93 -13.26
CA ALA A 9 25.63 4.48 -13.11
C ALA A 9 24.45 4.09 -12.20
N LEU A 10 23.55 5.02 -11.87
CA LEU A 10 22.47 4.80 -10.89
C LEU A 10 21.06 5.13 -11.38
N SER A 11 20.80 5.15 -12.70
CA SER A 11 19.42 5.04 -13.19
C SER A 11 19.01 3.56 -13.13
N ALA A 12 18.43 3.14 -12.01
CA ALA A 12 17.80 1.83 -11.94
C ALA A 12 16.57 1.83 -12.87
N ASP A 13 16.34 0.74 -13.59
CA ASP A 13 15.05 0.52 -14.25
C ASP A 13 14.00 0.27 -13.13
N ALA A 14 13.53 1.37 -12.55
CA ALA A 14 12.78 1.39 -11.29
C ALA A 14 11.41 0.72 -11.43
N THR A 15 10.92 0.56 -12.67
CA THR A 15 9.58 0.06 -13.00
C THR A 15 9.41 -1.46 -12.98
N SER A 16 10.47 -2.26 -12.82
CA SER A 16 10.37 -3.73 -12.77
C SER A 16 10.48 -4.29 -11.34
N SER A 17 9.63 -5.27 -10.99
CA SER A 17 9.71 -5.98 -9.72
C SER A 17 10.98 -6.83 -9.58
N LEU A 18 11.48 -6.99 -8.34
CA LEU A 18 12.65 -7.79 -8.04
C LEU A 18 12.33 -9.29 -8.18
N SER A 19 13.21 -10.06 -8.82
CA SER A 19 13.12 -11.53 -8.80
C SER A 19 13.43 -12.08 -7.41
N GLN A 20 12.89 -13.26 -7.08
CA GLN A 20 13.13 -13.91 -5.79
C GLN A 20 14.63 -14.09 -5.49
N ALA A 21 15.43 -14.42 -6.51
CA ALA A 21 16.89 -14.55 -6.37
C ALA A 21 17.58 -13.22 -6.01
N GLN A 22 17.09 -12.08 -6.53
CA GLN A 22 17.58 -10.76 -6.15
C GLN A 22 17.19 -10.43 -4.70
N VAL A 23 15.95 -10.73 -4.31
CA VAL A 23 15.46 -10.51 -2.93
C VAL A 23 16.29 -11.31 -1.92
N ASP A 24 16.48 -12.60 -2.14
CA ASP A 24 17.24 -13.47 -1.22
C ASP A 24 18.69 -13.00 -1.07
N LYS A 25 19.31 -12.60 -2.18
CA LYS A 25 20.67 -12.07 -2.18
C LYS A 25 20.77 -10.74 -1.44
N ALA A 26 19.82 -9.83 -1.66
CA ALA A 26 19.77 -8.54 -1.01
C ALA A 26 19.58 -8.67 0.52
N ARG A 27 18.67 -9.57 0.95
CA ARG A 27 18.49 -9.90 2.38
C ARG A 27 19.77 -10.42 3.01
N SER A 28 20.51 -11.28 2.31
CA SER A 28 21.79 -11.79 2.79
C SER A 28 22.82 -10.67 2.98
N TRP A 29 22.93 -9.74 2.05
CA TRP A 29 23.87 -8.61 2.15
C TRP A 29 23.49 -7.65 3.27
N ILE A 30 22.21 -7.34 3.44
CA ILE A 30 21.72 -6.51 4.53
C ILE A 30 22.06 -7.14 5.87
N ALA A 31 21.78 -8.44 6.06
CA ALA A 31 22.09 -9.16 7.29
C ALA A 31 23.60 -9.15 7.60
N GLU A 32 24.46 -9.28 6.58
CA GLU A 32 25.90 -9.15 6.74
C GLU A 32 26.28 -7.76 7.25
N MET A 33 25.70 -6.69 6.68
CA MET A 33 25.94 -5.31 7.09
C MET A 33 25.48 -5.07 8.54
N GLU A 34 24.29 -5.51 8.94
CA GLU A 34 23.81 -5.37 10.32
C GLU A 34 24.78 -6.00 11.34
N SER A 35 25.43 -7.11 10.96
CA SER A 35 26.38 -7.84 11.80
C SER A 35 27.80 -7.24 11.80
N ASN A 36 28.12 -6.34 10.86
CA ASN A 36 29.46 -5.82 10.65
C ASN A 36 29.71 -4.49 11.39
N ASN A 37 30.83 -4.36 12.09
CA ASN A 37 31.19 -3.12 12.81
C ASN A 37 31.35 -1.87 11.92
N ARG A 38 31.52 -2.05 10.60
CA ARG A 38 31.55 -0.96 9.62
C ARG A 38 30.28 -0.89 8.77
N GLY A 39 29.32 -1.79 8.99
CA GLY A 39 28.04 -1.85 8.27
C GLY A 39 28.22 -1.87 6.75
N PRO A 40 27.63 -0.90 6.02
CA PRO A 40 27.72 -0.81 4.56
C PRO A 40 29.06 -0.26 4.06
N TYR A 41 29.97 0.17 4.95
CA TYR A 41 31.23 0.80 4.57
C TYR A 41 32.41 -0.17 4.61
N SER A 42 33.31 -0.06 3.63
CA SER A 42 34.56 -0.82 3.56
C SER A 42 35.70 -0.10 4.30
N GLY A 43 35.71 1.23 4.24
CA GLY A 43 36.75 2.10 4.75
C GLY A 43 36.30 3.56 4.79
N ILE A 44 37.23 4.44 5.10
CA ILE A 44 37.10 5.90 5.02
C ILE A 44 38.25 6.43 4.18
N MET A 45 37.98 7.44 3.36
CA MET A 45 38.95 8.03 2.43
C MET A 45 38.82 9.56 2.45
N TRP A 46 39.92 10.24 2.18
CA TRP A 46 39.92 11.66 1.87
C TRP A 46 39.76 11.87 0.37
N TYR A 47 38.88 12.77 -0.02
CA TYR A 47 38.67 13.20 -1.39
C TYR A 47 39.09 14.66 -1.49
N CYS A 48 40.24 14.90 -2.11
CA CYS A 48 40.85 16.22 -2.18
C CYS A 48 40.24 17.08 -3.29
N ALA A 49 40.38 18.41 -3.17
CA ALA A 49 39.80 19.38 -4.10
C ALA A 49 40.32 19.25 -5.54
N ASP A 50 41.54 18.73 -5.74
CA ASP A 50 42.11 18.43 -7.05
C ASP A 50 41.64 17.08 -7.66
N GLY A 51 40.75 16.37 -6.96
CA GLY A 51 40.18 15.09 -7.38
C GLY A 51 41.01 13.87 -6.99
N THR A 52 42.11 14.03 -6.25
CA THR A 52 42.89 12.90 -5.73
C THR A 52 42.25 12.26 -4.50
N GLU A 53 42.40 10.95 -4.36
CA GLU A 53 41.96 10.20 -3.19
C GLU A 53 43.16 9.89 -2.30
N GLN A 54 43.04 10.18 -1.00
CA GLN A 54 44.12 10.01 -0.03
C GLN A 54 43.68 9.10 1.12
N PRO A 55 44.60 8.33 1.72
CA PRO A 55 44.28 7.53 2.91
C PRO A 55 43.87 8.45 4.07
N PRO A 56 43.09 7.95 5.05
CA PRO A 56 42.46 8.71 6.14
C PRO A 56 43.44 9.22 7.19
N LYS A 57 44.38 10.08 6.80
CA LYS A 57 45.39 10.72 7.65
C LYS A 57 45.24 12.24 7.56
N ALA A 58 45.14 12.88 8.72
CA ALA A 58 44.95 14.33 8.81
C ALA A 58 46.07 15.08 8.06
N GLY A 59 45.68 16.10 7.30
CA GLY A 59 46.59 16.94 6.53
C GLY A 59 46.97 16.40 5.14
N ASN A 60 46.56 15.18 4.78
CA ASN A 60 46.93 14.60 3.47
C ASN A 60 46.35 15.37 2.28
N CYS A 61 45.20 16.04 2.42
CA CYS A 61 44.67 16.90 1.36
C CYS A 61 45.16 18.35 1.43
N LEU A 62 45.92 18.78 2.44
CA LEU A 62 46.42 20.17 2.50
C LEU A 62 47.27 20.55 1.27
N PRO A 63 48.18 19.70 0.77
CA PRO A 63 48.92 19.98 -0.47
C PRO A 63 48.03 20.01 -1.71
N HIS A 64 46.82 19.48 -1.62
CA HIS A 64 45.84 19.31 -2.69
C HIS A 64 44.66 20.30 -2.59
N GLY A 65 44.83 21.39 -1.82
CA GLY A 65 43.82 22.44 -1.66
C GLY A 65 42.73 22.14 -0.63
N GLY A 66 42.94 21.16 0.25
CA GLY A 66 41.93 20.66 1.19
C GLY A 66 41.09 19.54 0.58
N GLY A 67 40.16 18.99 1.36
CA GLY A 67 39.30 17.89 0.92
C GLY A 67 38.20 17.59 1.92
N LYS A 68 37.36 16.61 1.60
CA LYS A 68 36.32 16.06 2.50
C LYS A 68 36.62 14.60 2.80
N GLN A 69 36.34 14.14 4.02
CA GLN A 69 36.55 12.76 4.43
C GLN A 69 35.20 12.07 4.63
N TYR A 70 35.00 10.93 3.97
CA TYR A 70 33.79 10.13 4.16
C TYR A 70 34.00 8.66 3.85
N GLY A 71 33.00 7.85 4.19
CA GLY A 71 32.99 6.41 4.05
C GLY A 71 33.00 5.96 2.59
N VAL A 72 33.66 4.84 2.33
CA VAL A 72 33.61 4.15 1.03
C VAL A 72 32.62 3.02 1.14
N LEU A 73 31.56 3.04 0.33
CA LEU A 73 30.58 1.96 0.29
C LEU A 73 31.24 0.64 -0.14
N LYS A 74 30.80 -0.46 0.49
CA LYS A 74 31.16 -1.81 0.04
C LYS A 74 30.55 -2.08 -1.33
N ARG A 75 31.14 -3.03 -2.05
CA ARG A 75 30.62 -3.50 -3.34
C ARG A 75 29.17 -3.95 -3.21
N GLU A 76 28.83 -4.66 -2.14
CA GLU A 76 27.49 -5.17 -1.87
C GLU A 76 26.48 -4.03 -1.69
N ALA A 77 26.85 -2.93 -1.02
CA ALA A 77 25.99 -1.74 -0.89
C ALA A 77 25.79 -1.03 -2.23
N LEU A 78 26.82 -0.98 -3.08
CA LEU A 78 26.72 -0.43 -4.43
C LEU A 78 25.82 -1.30 -5.34
N GLU A 79 25.91 -2.63 -5.22
CA GLU A 79 25.04 -3.56 -5.96
C GLU A 79 23.58 -3.48 -5.50
N LEU A 80 23.33 -3.28 -4.20
CA LEU A 80 21.99 -2.98 -3.69
C LEU A 80 21.45 -1.67 -4.30
N GLY A 81 22.27 -0.62 -4.40
CA GLY A 81 21.90 0.65 -5.02
C GLY A 81 21.46 0.50 -6.48
N LYS A 82 22.08 -0.39 -7.26
CA LYS A 82 21.66 -0.73 -8.63
C LYS A 82 20.29 -1.42 -8.68
N LEU A 83 19.88 -2.06 -7.59
CA LEU A 83 18.54 -2.63 -7.40
C LEU A 83 17.56 -1.61 -6.80
N GLY A 84 17.94 -0.33 -6.70
CA GLY A 84 17.11 0.72 -6.10
C GLY A 84 17.00 0.63 -4.57
N ILE A 85 17.79 -0.22 -3.90
CA ILE A 85 17.82 -0.36 -2.44
C ILE A 85 19.09 0.30 -1.94
N TYR A 86 18.98 1.51 -1.42
CA TYR A 86 20.13 2.26 -0.93
C TYR A 86 20.33 2.06 0.56
N VAL A 87 21.60 1.88 0.96
CA VAL A 87 22.01 1.61 2.35
C VAL A 87 23.28 2.39 2.68
N GLY A 88 23.31 3.03 3.86
CA GLY A 88 24.44 3.83 4.29
C GLY A 88 24.69 5.04 3.39
N THR A 89 23.64 5.72 2.93
CA THR A 89 23.77 6.89 2.06
C THR A 89 24.71 7.94 2.65
N ILE A 90 25.63 8.48 1.85
CA ILE A 90 26.46 9.64 2.19
C ILE A 90 26.07 10.72 1.20
N LEU A 91 25.61 11.88 1.68
CA LEU A 91 25.11 12.99 0.85
C LEU A 91 26.25 13.80 0.24
N THR A 92 27.37 13.94 0.95
CA THR A 92 28.55 14.72 0.51
C THR A 92 29.00 14.46 -0.94
N PRO A 93 29.10 13.20 -1.42
CA PRO A 93 29.50 12.92 -2.80
C PRO A 93 28.35 12.97 -3.82
N LEU A 94 27.12 13.25 -3.41
CA LEU A 94 25.96 13.21 -4.31
C LEU A 94 25.67 14.60 -4.87
N GLU A 95 25.47 14.64 -6.19
CA GLU A 95 25.02 15.85 -6.88
C GLU A 95 23.50 16.02 -6.72
N PRO A 96 22.98 17.27 -6.60
CA PRO A 96 21.55 17.54 -6.48
C PRO A 96 20.67 16.85 -7.52
N GLN A 97 21.13 16.77 -8.78
CA GLN A 97 20.37 16.15 -9.88
C GLN A 97 20.11 14.65 -9.66
N THR A 98 20.90 13.99 -8.80
CA THR A 98 20.66 12.59 -8.42
C THR A 98 19.31 12.42 -7.73
N PHE A 99 18.81 13.45 -7.05
CA PHE A 99 17.51 13.45 -6.40
C PHE A 99 16.36 13.87 -7.31
N GLU A 100 16.63 14.43 -8.49
CA GLU A 100 15.62 14.80 -9.50
C GLU A 100 15.35 13.66 -10.49
N ALA A 101 16.34 12.79 -10.72
CA ALA A 101 16.26 11.69 -11.65
C ALA A 101 15.14 10.68 -11.28
N ASP A 102 14.65 9.96 -12.31
CA ASP A 102 13.71 8.85 -12.19
C ASP A 102 12.47 9.18 -11.32
N ASP A 103 11.86 10.34 -11.55
CA ASP A 103 10.70 10.83 -10.78
C ASP A 103 10.98 10.92 -9.26
N PHE A 104 12.10 11.56 -8.93
CA PHE A 104 12.56 11.77 -7.56
C PHE A 104 12.79 10.47 -6.77
N TYR A 105 13.06 9.34 -7.43
CA TYR A 105 13.18 8.03 -6.77
C TYR A 105 14.16 8.06 -5.59
N ARG A 106 15.30 8.75 -5.74
CA ARG A 106 16.31 8.83 -4.68
C ARG A 106 15.81 9.57 -3.44
N ALA A 107 14.96 10.59 -3.59
CA ALA A 107 14.29 11.26 -2.47
C ALA A 107 13.37 10.29 -1.72
N ARG A 108 12.55 9.54 -2.46
CA ARG A 108 11.61 8.55 -1.91
C ARG A 108 12.37 7.46 -1.14
N ALA A 109 13.43 6.91 -1.74
CA ALA A 109 14.26 5.89 -1.11
C ALA A 109 14.99 6.39 0.14
N PHE A 110 15.46 7.64 0.14
CA PHE A 110 16.12 8.22 1.32
C PHE A 110 15.18 8.31 2.52
N ILE A 111 13.90 8.67 2.31
CA ILE A 111 12.90 8.69 3.39
C ILE A 111 12.70 7.30 4.00
N VAL A 112 12.59 6.26 3.16
CA VAL A 112 12.43 4.88 3.63
C VAL A 112 13.69 4.38 4.35
N GLU A 113 14.88 4.67 3.81
CA GLU A 113 16.16 4.37 4.46
C GLU A 113 16.27 5.04 5.84
N SER A 114 16.03 6.35 5.92
CA SER A 114 16.06 7.11 7.18
C SER A 114 15.03 6.60 8.19
N TYR A 115 13.84 6.20 7.74
CA TYR A 115 12.83 5.58 8.59
C TYR A 115 13.33 4.26 9.20
N LEU A 116 13.92 3.38 8.40
CA LEU A 116 14.47 2.11 8.87
C LEU A 116 15.65 2.31 9.81
N GLU A 117 16.55 3.25 9.51
CA GLU A 117 17.67 3.62 10.39
C GLU A 117 17.14 4.08 11.77
N ARG A 118 16.09 4.90 11.80
CA ARG A 118 15.48 5.41 13.05
C ARG A 118 14.73 4.33 13.84
N THR A 119 13.92 3.52 13.17
CA THR A 119 12.99 2.60 13.84
C THR A 119 13.58 1.22 14.14
N LYS A 120 14.63 0.81 13.41
CA LYS A 120 15.23 -0.53 13.52
C LYS A 120 16.65 -0.51 14.10
N ASP A 121 16.88 0.31 15.13
CA ASP A 121 18.17 0.43 15.82
C ASP A 121 19.35 0.61 14.83
N GLY A 122 19.19 1.51 13.85
CA GLY A 122 20.19 1.79 12.82
C GLY A 122 20.16 0.86 11.61
N TRP A 123 19.37 -0.23 11.59
CA TRP A 123 19.26 -1.17 10.46
C TRP A 123 20.64 -1.62 9.94
N THR A 124 21.02 -1.31 8.70
CA THR A 124 22.36 -1.62 8.15
C THR A 124 23.49 -0.89 8.85
N LEU A 125 23.20 0.23 9.53
CA LEU A 125 24.13 0.97 10.38
C LEU A 125 24.17 0.48 11.82
N LYS A 126 23.38 -0.52 12.22
CA LYS A 126 23.23 -0.98 13.61
C LYS A 126 24.53 -1.08 14.39
N ARG A 127 25.55 -1.74 13.83
CA ARG A 127 26.90 -1.82 14.43
C ARG A 127 27.85 -0.73 13.95
N ALA A 128 27.55 -0.08 12.84
CA ALA A 128 28.32 1.01 12.26
C ALA A 128 28.05 2.38 12.91
N LYS A 129 27.07 2.52 13.82
CA LYS A 129 26.82 3.75 14.58
C LYS A 129 28.07 4.31 15.29
N THR A 130 29.01 3.43 15.60
CA THR A 130 30.30 3.75 16.25
C THR A 130 31.49 3.76 15.29
N TYR A 131 31.27 3.49 14.00
CA TYR A 131 32.33 3.53 13.00
C TYR A 131 32.77 4.99 12.82
N ARG A 132 34.07 5.25 12.99
CA ARG A 132 34.59 6.62 13.03
C ARG A 132 34.83 7.16 11.62
N GLY A 133 34.33 8.37 11.34
CA GLY A 133 34.71 9.18 10.18
C GLY A 133 34.07 8.80 8.84
N PHE A 134 32.99 8.01 8.84
CA PHE A 134 32.28 7.66 7.60
C PHE A 134 31.30 8.74 7.13
N ARG A 135 30.81 9.60 8.02
CA ARG A 135 30.02 10.81 7.71
C ARG A 135 30.60 11.98 8.53
N GLN A 136 30.88 13.11 7.87
CA GLN A 136 31.16 14.38 8.53
C GLN A 136 29.90 15.23 8.46
N ILE A 137 29.29 15.52 9.60
CA ILE A 137 27.94 16.08 9.61
C ILE A 137 27.87 17.49 9.03
N GLU A 138 28.94 18.27 9.11
CA GLU A 138 29.03 19.60 8.50
C GLU A 138 28.98 19.50 6.98
N ASP A 139 29.70 18.52 6.42
CA ASP A 139 29.71 18.26 4.98
C ASP A 139 28.37 17.67 4.51
N GLU A 140 27.76 16.80 5.32
CA GLU A 140 26.44 16.23 5.06
C GLU A 140 25.32 17.28 5.15
N ASP A 141 25.37 18.21 6.11
CA ASP A 141 24.41 19.32 6.25
C ASP A 141 24.56 20.32 5.09
N GLU A 142 25.79 20.64 4.70
CA GLU A 142 26.04 21.46 3.51
C GLU A 142 25.49 20.78 2.24
N ALA A 143 25.77 19.49 2.06
CA ALA A 143 25.28 18.72 0.92
C ALA A 143 23.75 18.60 0.93
N ALA A 144 23.15 18.27 2.08
CA ALA A 144 21.71 18.25 2.25
C ALA A 144 21.08 19.59 1.88
N ARG A 145 21.66 20.70 2.34
CA ARG A 145 21.17 22.04 1.99
C ARG A 145 21.22 22.30 0.49
N LEU A 146 22.32 21.95 -0.19
CA LEU A 146 22.45 22.15 -1.63
C LEU A 146 21.45 21.30 -2.42
N ILE A 147 21.31 20.02 -2.07
CA ILE A 147 20.33 19.11 -2.67
C ILE A 147 18.92 19.66 -2.49
N MET A 148 18.56 20.04 -1.26
CA MET A 148 17.23 20.56 -0.95
C MET A 148 16.97 21.90 -1.63
N MET A 149 17.94 22.81 -1.67
CA MET A 149 17.78 24.08 -2.37
C MET A 149 17.51 23.88 -3.86
N GLU A 150 18.16 22.91 -4.50
CA GLU A 150 17.91 22.62 -5.91
C GLU A 150 16.51 22.03 -6.13
N LEU A 151 16.14 20.99 -5.37
CA LEU A 151 14.81 20.39 -5.44
C LEU A 151 13.70 21.43 -5.23
N MET A 152 13.89 22.37 -4.30
CA MET A 152 12.92 23.42 -3.99
C MET A 152 12.84 24.55 -5.03
N ARG A 153 13.63 24.51 -6.11
CA ARG A 153 13.46 25.39 -7.27
C ARG A 153 12.39 24.87 -8.22
N HIS A 154 12.12 23.56 -8.21
CA HIS A 154 11.17 22.92 -9.12
C HIS A 154 9.76 22.93 -8.54
N ALA A 155 8.86 23.68 -9.18
CA ALA A 155 7.45 23.76 -8.77
C ALA A 155 6.77 22.40 -8.69
N ALA A 156 7.06 21.51 -9.64
CA ALA A 156 6.52 20.15 -9.66
C ALA A 156 6.81 19.41 -8.33
N PHE A 157 8.01 19.56 -7.76
CA PHE A 157 8.38 18.86 -6.54
C PHE A 157 7.55 19.31 -5.34
N PHE A 158 7.43 20.62 -5.08
CA PHE A 158 6.71 21.11 -3.90
C PHE A 158 5.21 21.38 -4.12
N ASN A 159 4.71 21.40 -5.36
CA ASN A 159 3.28 21.49 -5.66
C ASN A 159 2.63 20.11 -5.72
N ASP A 160 3.25 19.17 -6.43
CA ASP A 160 2.67 17.85 -6.69
C ASP A 160 3.08 16.83 -5.60
N HIS A 161 4.31 16.96 -5.07
CA HIS A 161 4.88 16.08 -4.03
C HIS A 161 5.19 16.83 -2.74
N ARG A 162 4.26 17.69 -2.29
CA ARG A 162 4.51 18.52 -1.10
C ARG A 162 4.77 17.71 0.17
N SER A 163 4.05 16.60 0.36
CA SER A 163 4.30 15.75 1.52
C SER A 163 5.70 15.13 1.43
N LEU A 164 6.06 14.57 0.28
CA LEU A 164 7.43 14.10 0.01
C LEU A 164 8.49 15.17 0.32
N ALA A 165 8.28 16.41 -0.12
CA ALA A 165 9.19 17.53 0.13
C ALA A 165 9.39 17.78 1.64
N ILE A 166 8.30 17.84 2.43
CA ILE A 166 8.38 18.05 3.88
C ILE A 166 9.06 16.84 4.56
N ARG A 167 8.70 15.61 4.20
CA ARG A 167 9.32 14.40 4.78
C ARG A 167 10.79 14.26 4.43
N LEU A 168 11.20 14.72 3.25
CA LEU A 168 12.60 14.76 2.89
C LEU A 168 13.36 15.79 3.74
N ILE A 169 12.77 16.96 4.03
CA ILE A 169 13.36 17.93 4.98
C ILE A 169 13.55 17.27 6.35
N ASP A 170 12.56 16.53 6.83
CA ASP A 170 12.61 15.87 8.14
C ASP A 170 13.63 14.72 8.18
N ALA A 171 13.82 14.01 7.06
CA ALA A 171 14.78 12.92 6.93
C ALA A 171 16.23 13.41 6.76
N MET A 172 16.42 14.58 6.15
CA MET A 172 17.73 15.16 5.88
C MET A 172 18.35 15.80 7.13
N PRO A 173 19.68 15.72 7.32
CA PRO A 173 20.37 16.37 8.44
C PRO A 173 20.51 17.88 8.21
N TYR A 174 19.40 18.62 8.03
CA TYR A 174 19.39 20.06 7.79
C TYR A 174 19.35 20.85 9.11
N GLY A 175 20.32 21.73 9.35
CA GLY A 175 20.34 22.58 10.54
C GLY A 175 21.36 23.71 10.47
N GLN A 176 20.88 24.91 10.15
CA GLN A 176 21.72 26.11 10.09
C GLN A 176 22.60 26.30 11.34
N GLN A 177 23.78 26.90 11.13
CA GLN A 177 24.68 27.31 12.20
C GLN A 177 23.92 28.05 13.33
N GLY A 178 23.99 27.48 14.53
CA GLY A 178 23.31 27.98 15.73
C GLY A 178 22.04 27.23 16.15
N SER A 179 21.73 26.07 15.54
CA SER A 179 20.70 25.16 16.04
C SER A 179 21.15 24.42 17.31
N LEU A 180 20.22 24.01 18.18
CA LEU A 180 20.51 23.17 19.36
C LEU A 180 21.27 21.89 18.98
N ALA A 181 21.01 21.32 17.80
CA ALA A 181 21.76 20.19 17.26
C ALA A 181 23.22 20.55 16.96
N GLY A 182 23.47 21.74 16.40
CA GLY A 182 24.81 22.31 16.24
C GLY A 182 25.52 22.50 17.59
N THR A 183 24.83 23.08 18.59
CA THR A 183 25.39 23.26 19.95
C THR A 183 25.75 21.94 20.62
N VAL A 184 24.90 20.90 20.48
CA VAL A 184 25.19 19.53 20.96
C VAL A 184 26.48 19.00 20.34
N ARG A 185 26.68 19.22 19.03
CA ARG A 185 27.87 18.78 18.30
C ARG A 185 29.12 19.55 18.74
N ASP A 186 29.04 20.87 18.88
CA ASP A 186 30.15 21.71 19.33
C ASP A 186 30.61 21.32 20.75
N GLN A 187 29.66 21.14 21.67
CA GLN A 187 29.95 20.71 23.04
C GLN A 187 30.56 19.30 23.08
N ALA A 188 30.00 18.37 22.30
CA ALA A 188 30.57 17.03 22.16
C ALA A 188 31.96 17.06 21.52
N ALA A 189 32.19 17.95 20.56
CA ALA A 189 33.45 18.13 19.87
C ALA A 189 34.55 18.64 20.81
N LEU A 190 34.29 19.74 21.52
CA LEU A 190 35.19 20.31 22.50
C LEU A 190 35.59 19.30 23.59
N LEU A 191 34.60 18.59 24.15
CA LEU A 191 34.85 17.58 25.18
C LEU A 191 35.61 16.37 24.64
N GLY A 192 35.31 15.92 23.42
CA GLY A 192 35.98 14.77 22.82
C GLY A 192 37.36 15.07 22.24
N ASP A 193 37.66 16.33 21.90
CA ASP A 193 39.02 16.79 21.57
C ASP A 193 39.88 16.93 22.84
N ALA A 194 39.26 17.26 23.98
CA ALA A 194 39.93 17.39 25.27
C ALA A 194 40.14 16.05 26.01
N ASP A 195 39.23 15.08 25.85
CA ASP A 195 39.33 13.76 26.50
C ASP A 195 39.25 12.58 25.50
N PRO A 196 40.34 11.82 25.32
CA PRO A 196 40.34 10.58 24.53
C PRO A 196 39.31 9.54 24.99
N MET A 197 38.91 9.52 26.28
CA MET A 197 37.88 8.61 26.78
C MET A 197 36.46 9.04 26.39
N PHE A 198 36.24 10.32 26.10
CA PHE A 198 34.97 10.83 25.58
C PHE A 198 34.90 10.76 24.06
N ALA A 199 36.04 10.69 23.36
CA ALA A 199 36.10 10.64 21.91
C ALA A 199 35.11 9.63 21.27
N PRO A 200 34.92 8.38 21.78
CA PRO A 200 33.92 7.47 21.22
C PRO A 200 32.47 7.95 21.36
N ILE A 201 32.15 8.65 22.44
CA ILE A 201 30.81 9.18 22.73
C ILE A 201 30.55 10.41 21.85
N ARG A 202 31.54 11.30 21.73
CA ARG A 202 31.52 12.40 20.77
C ARG A 202 31.17 11.90 19.38
N PHE A 203 31.85 10.88 18.85
CA PHE A 203 31.63 10.42 17.48
C PHE A 203 30.19 10.01 17.21
N LYS A 204 29.55 9.31 18.17
CA LYS A 204 28.15 8.94 18.04
C LYS A 204 27.24 10.18 18.02
N ILE A 205 27.38 11.05 19.02
CA ILE A 205 26.54 12.26 19.17
C ILE A 205 26.72 13.22 18.00
N HIS A 206 27.93 13.29 17.47
CA HIS A 206 28.29 14.15 16.35
C HIS A 206 27.73 13.64 15.01
N ALA A 207 27.55 12.32 14.86
CA ALA A 207 27.00 11.70 13.65
C ALA A 207 25.47 11.61 13.66
N ALA A 208 24.88 11.20 14.78
CA ALA A 208 23.44 11.06 14.96
C ALA A 208 23.09 11.03 16.46
N PRO A 209 22.75 12.18 17.07
CA PRO A 209 22.32 12.20 18.46
C PRO A 209 20.95 11.50 18.58
N GLU A 210 20.81 10.64 19.58
CA GLU A 210 19.57 9.94 19.93
C GLU A 210 19.17 10.24 21.39
N PRO A 211 17.89 10.10 21.78
CA PRO A 211 17.47 10.28 23.18
C PRO A 211 18.24 9.38 24.15
N SER A 212 18.64 8.18 23.71
CA SER A 212 19.45 7.25 24.53
C SER A 212 20.84 7.80 24.90
N ASP A 213 21.37 8.77 24.14
CA ASP A 213 22.70 9.35 24.38
C ASP A 213 22.75 10.19 25.65
N ILE A 214 21.61 10.72 26.10
CA ILE A 214 21.51 11.44 27.37
C ILE A 214 22.05 10.55 28.49
N ALA A 215 21.61 9.29 28.56
CA ALA A 215 22.06 8.34 29.58
C ALA A 215 23.55 7.98 29.43
N VAL A 216 24.06 7.91 28.19
CA VAL A 216 25.48 7.60 27.90
C VAL A 216 26.40 8.74 28.35
N VAL A 217 26.04 9.98 28.03
CA VAL A 217 26.81 11.18 28.44
C VAL A 217 26.75 11.37 29.96
N GLU A 218 25.60 11.14 30.58
CA GLU A 218 25.47 11.18 32.05
C GLU A 218 26.29 10.09 32.73
N ALA A 219 26.33 8.88 32.16
CA ALA A 219 27.16 7.80 32.67
C ALA A 219 28.65 8.13 32.56
N TYR A 220 29.09 8.77 31.46
CA TYR A 220 30.45 9.27 31.34
C TYR A 220 30.75 10.37 32.37
N ALA A 221 29.84 11.33 32.55
CA ALA A 221 30.01 12.42 33.51
C ALA A 221 30.23 11.90 34.94
N LYS A 222 29.57 10.78 35.30
CA LYS A 222 29.75 10.10 36.59
C LYS A 222 31.05 9.29 36.71
N ARG A 223 31.63 8.87 35.58
CA ARG A 223 32.80 7.98 35.52
C ARG A 223 34.12 8.73 35.35
N THR A 224 34.12 9.89 34.70
CA THR A 224 35.34 10.67 34.46
C THR A 224 35.90 11.19 35.79
N LYS A 225 37.22 11.15 35.93
CA LYS A 225 37.91 11.65 37.14
C LYS A 225 38.25 13.14 37.07
N ASN A 226 38.04 13.77 35.91
CA ASN A 226 38.28 15.21 35.72
C ASN A 226 36.96 15.99 35.95
N PRO A 227 36.90 16.88 36.96
CA PRO A 227 35.69 17.64 37.27
C PRO A 227 35.24 18.59 36.15
N ASP A 228 36.16 19.13 35.34
CA ASP A 228 35.82 20.00 34.23
C ASP A 228 35.12 19.21 33.11
N PHE A 229 35.60 17.99 32.83
CA PHE A 229 34.98 17.09 31.86
C PHE A 229 33.64 16.55 32.35
N ALA A 230 33.50 16.31 33.65
CA ALA A 230 32.22 15.93 34.25
C ALA A 230 31.19 17.07 34.09
N SER A 231 31.60 18.32 34.32
CA SER A 231 30.77 19.50 34.14
C SER A 231 30.35 19.70 32.68
N GLN A 232 31.31 19.66 31.75
CA GLN A 232 31.04 19.77 30.30
C GLN A 232 30.12 18.64 29.80
N ALA A 233 30.29 17.42 30.30
CA ALA A 233 29.41 16.30 29.96
C ALA A 233 27.99 16.49 30.53
N GLN A 234 27.84 17.01 31.75
CA GLN A 234 26.52 17.33 32.31
C GLN A 234 25.82 18.44 31.52
N GLU A 235 26.58 19.45 31.08
CA GLU A 235 26.09 20.52 30.22
C GLU A 235 25.60 19.96 28.88
N LEU A 236 26.41 19.13 28.22
CA LEU A 236 26.06 18.44 26.99
C LEU A 236 24.80 17.56 27.14
N ALA A 237 24.69 16.79 28.25
CA ALA A 237 23.49 16.00 28.54
C ALA A 237 22.25 16.89 28.73
N GLY A 238 22.41 18.07 29.33
CA GLY A 238 21.36 19.08 29.42
C GLY A 238 20.93 19.63 28.05
N THR A 239 21.89 19.93 27.17
CA THR A 239 21.60 20.37 25.79
C THR A 239 20.93 19.26 24.98
N LEU A 240 21.34 17.99 25.14
CA LEU A 240 20.68 16.83 24.53
C LEU A 240 19.22 16.70 25.01
N ARG A 241 18.97 16.85 26.32
CA ARG A 241 17.59 16.86 26.85
C ARG A 241 16.75 17.97 26.23
N LYS A 242 17.29 19.19 26.11
CA LYS A 242 16.62 20.30 25.41
C LYS A 242 16.38 19.99 23.94
N HIS A 243 17.37 19.44 23.22
CA HIS A 243 17.23 19.09 21.81
C HIS A 243 16.07 18.13 21.55
N PHE A 244 15.84 17.17 22.45
CA PHE A 244 14.72 16.22 22.39
C PHE A 244 13.46 16.69 23.15
N ASP A 245 13.47 17.88 23.74
CA ASP A 245 12.34 18.43 24.47
C ASP A 245 11.29 19.00 23.48
N PRO A 246 9.99 18.64 23.61
CA PRO A 246 8.91 19.26 22.84
C PRO A 246 8.86 20.79 22.92
N SER A 247 9.38 21.42 23.98
CA SER A 247 9.46 22.89 24.12
C SER A 247 10.54 23.54 23.24
N ALA A 248 11.61 22.81 22.89
CA ALA A 248 12.66 23.30 21.97
C ALA A 248 12.18 23.45 20.51
N ARG A 249 11.00 22.92 20.17
CA ARG A 249 10.36 23.08 18.85
C ARG A 249 9.97 24.54 18.58
N LEU A 250 9.51 25.26 19.61
CA LEU A 250 9.22 26.70 19.52
C LEU A 250 10.51 27.51 19.34
N GLU A 251 11.61 27.08 19.98
CA GLU A 251 12.93 27.69 19.78
C GLU A 251 13.47 27.45 18.37
N ARG A 252 13.26 26.27 17.76
CA ARG A 252 13.57 25.99 16.35
C ARG A 252 12.80 26.92 15.41
N LEU A 253 11.50 27.11 15.64
CA LEU A 253 10.69 28.03 14.85
C LEU A 253 11.20 29.48 14.95
N GLN A 254 11.62 29.91 16.14
CA GLN A 254 12.25 31.22 16.36
C GLN A 254 13.63 31.33 15.71
N ALA A 255 14.38 30.24 15.60
CA ALA A 255 15.64 30.21 14.87
C ALA A 255 15.42 30.40 13.36
N VAL A 256 14.45 29.69 12.77
CA VAL A 256 14.07 29.80 11.35
C VAL A 256 13.58 31.22 11.02
N LYS A 257 12.82 31.85 11.92
CA LYS A 257 12.32 33.22 11.79
C LYS A 257 13.41 34.23 11.39
N LYS A 258 14.65 34.07 11.87
CA LYS A 258 15.77 34.99 11.55
C LYS A 258 16.05 35.06 10.04
N TRP A 259 15.76 33.97 9.33
CA TRP A 259 16.10 33.78 7.92
C TRP A 259 14.91 34.00 6.99
N ILE A 260 13.68 33.97 7.53
CA ILE A 260 12.46 34.35 6.81
C ILE A 260 12.46 35.86 6.53
N ARG A 261 12.46 36.27 5.26
CA ARG A 261 12.40 37.70 4.89
C ARG A 261 10.98 38.28 4.91
N ASN A 262 9.97 37.43 4.72
CA ASN A 262 8.57 37.85 4.64
C ASN A 262 8.03 38.29 6.02
N SER A 263 7.50 39.51 6.11
CA SER A 263 7.00 40.07 7.37
C SER A 263 5.72 39.41 7.86
N ALA A 264 4.85 38.95 6.95
CA ALA A 264 3.61 38.25 7.31
C ALA A 264 3.92 36.91 7.98
N VAL A 265 4.77 36.08 7.36
CA VAL A 265 5.20 34.79 7.94
C VAL A 265 5.89 35.00 9.30
N LYS A 266 6.78 36.00 9.41
CA LYS A 266 7.41 36.38 10.69
C LYS A 266 6.40 36.72 11.78
N GLY A 267 5.38 37.51 11.44
CA GLY A 267 4.32 37.89 12.36
C GLY A 267 3.52 36.68 12.85
N LYS A 268 3.22 35.73 11.95
CA LYS A 268 2.52 34.49 12.31
C LYS A 268 3.38 33.57 13.20
N ILE A 269 4.68 33.47 12.94
CA ILE A 269 5.61 32.77 13.84
C ILE A 269 5.58 33.38 15.24
N ASP A 270 5.57 34.72 15.36
CA ASP A 270 5.53 35.39 16.67
C ASP A 270 4.24 35.17 17.45
N VAL A 271 3.11 35.03 16.77
CA VAL A 271 1.84 34.66 17.40
C VAL A 271 1.91 33.21 17.87
N PHE A 272 2.31 32.30 16.98
CA PHE A 272 2.34 30.87 17.25
C PHE A 272 3.35 30.50 18.36
N SER A 273 4.55 31.10 18.37
CA SER A 273 5.58 30.81 19.37
C SER A 273 5.23 31.20 20.80
N LYS A 274 4.19 32.01 21.02
CA LYS A 274 3.73 32.41 22.37
C LYS A 274 2.77 31.40 22.99
N LEU A 275 2.23 30.49 22.18
CA LEU A 275 1.26 29.50 22.62
C LEU A 275 1.97 28.33 23.29
N THR A 276 1.27 27.70 24.23
CA THR A 276 1.75 26.53 24.96
C THR A 276 0.88 25.32 24.64
N ALA A 277 1.34 24.12 25.00
CA ALA A 277 0.54 22.89 24.84
C ALA A 277 -0.85 22.97 25.51
N LYS A 278 -1.02 23.83 26.52
CA LYS A 278 -2.31 24.07 27.20
C LYS A 278 -3.32 24.85 26.35
N ASP A 279 -2.88 25.50 25.28
CA ASP A 279 -3.69 26.32 24.38
C ASP A 279 -4.14 25.52 23.15
N THR A 280 -4.53 24.25 23.34
CA THR A 280 -4.76 23.22 22.32
C THR A 280 -5.53 23.73 21.08
N LEU A 281 -6.68 24.38 21.26
CA LEU A 281 -7.48 24.90 20.14
C LEU A 281 -6.80 26.07 19.42
N GLN A 282 -6.14 26.96 20.16
CA GLN A 282 -5.43 28.10 19.60
C GLN A 282 -4.18 27.66 18.84
N LEU A 283 -3.51 26.60 19.29
CA LEU A 283 -2.39 25.97 18.56
C LEU A 283 -2.83 25.44 17.20
N ILE A 284 -4.02 24.85 17.09
CA ILE A 284 -4.57 24.38 15.81
C ILE A 284 -4.83 25.59 14.90
N THR A 285 -5.53 26.61 15.40
CA THR A 285 -5.88 27.80 14.61
C THR A 285 -4.66 28.60 14.17
N ALA A 286 -3.76 28.93 15.09
CA ALA A 286 -2.55 29.68 14.76
C ALA A 286 -1.58 28.86 13.90
N GLY A 287 -1.56 27.53 14.07
CA GLY A 287 -0.76 26.64 13.24
C GLY A 287 -1.24 26.60 11.80
N LEU A 288 -2.56 26.45 11.59
CA LEU A 288 -3.17 26.51 10.26
C LEU A 288 -2.87 27.86 9.57
N ASP A 289 -3.11 28.97 10.27
CA ASP A 289 -2.88 30.32 9.76
C ASP A 289 -1.41 30.56 9.37
N LEU A 290 -0.45 30.03 10.15
CA LEU A 290 0.97 30.06 9.81
C LEU A 290 1.28 29.19 8.58
N ILE A 291 0.72 27.99 8.50
CA ILE A 291 0.89 27.07 7.37
C ILE A 291 0.35 27.68 6.07
N GLU A 292 -0.88 28.20 6.07
CA GLU A 292 -1.48 28.84 4.89
C GLU A 292 -0.72 30.08 4.47
N THR A 293 -0.27 30.90 5.44
CA THR A 293 0.55 32.07 5.16
C THR A 293 1.88 31.67 4.53
N ALA A 294 2.55 30.63 5.05
CA ALA A 294 3.81 30.14 4.48
C ALA A 294 3.62 29.57 3.06
N GLN A 295 2.56 28.77 2.87
CA GLN A 295 2.21 28.18 1.58
C GLN A 295 1.96 29.25 0.50
N ALA A 296 1.29 30.36 0.84
CA ALA A 296 0.99 31.44 -0.09
C ALA A 296 2.23 32.15 -0.66
N PHE A 297 3.41 31.95 -0.05
CA PHE A 297 4.68 32.52 -0.51
C PHE A 297 5.62 31.51 -1.18
N LEU A 298 5.21 30.25 -1.35
CA LEU A 298 5.94 29.31 -2.19
C LEU A 298 5.85 29.76 -3.65
N ALA A 299 7.00 29.81 -4.34
CA ALA A 299 7.08 30.29 -5.71
C ALA A 299 8.18 29.58 -6.51
N GLU A 300 7.89 29.26 -7.77
CA GLU A 300 8.89 28.74 -8.72
C GLU A 300 9.89 29.83 -9.10
N SER A 301 11.18 29.46 -9.21
CA SER A 301 12.19 30.36 -9.76
C SER A 301 13.49 29.65 -10.07
N ALA A 302 14.16 30.09 -11.13
CA ALA A 302 15.53 29.70 -11.42
C ALA A 302 16.57 30.39 -10.50
N ASP A 303 16.20 31.28 -9.59
CA ASP A 303 17.12 31.88 -8.60
C ASP A 303 17.36 30.91 -7.43
N PRO A 304 18.61 30.50 -7.14
CA PRO A 304 18.95 29.66 -5.97
C PRO A 304 18.45 30.25 -4.64
N ARG A 305 18.37 31.59 -4.53
CA ARG A 305 17.84 32.26 -3.33
C ARG A 305 16.35 32.00 -3.11
N GLN A 306 15.61 31.67 -4.17
CA GLN A 306 14.21 31.30 -4.05
C GLN A 306 14.06 29.85 -3.57
N GLY A 307 14.92 28.93 -4.03
CA GLY A 307 14.97 27.55 -3.50
C GLY A 307 15.23 27.55 -1.98
N GLU A 308 16.16 28.38 -1.51
CA GLU A 308 16.39 28.57 -0.07
C GLU A 308 15.17 29.13 0.68
N ARG A 309 14.43 30.07 0.07
CA ARG A 309 13.19 30.60 0.67
C ARG A 309 12.10 29.54 0.75
N ASN A 310 11.88 28.79 -0.33
CA ASN A 310 10.88 27.72 -0.37
C ASN A 310 11.22 26.63 0.67
N LEU A 311 12.50 26.26 0.78
CA LEU A 311 12.99 25.34 1.81
C LEU A 311 12.66 25.84 3.22
N LEU A 312 12.92 27.10 3.54
CA LEU A 312 12.61 27.68 4.85
C LEU A 312 11.11 27.72 5.13
N LEU A 313 10.27 27.99 4.13
CA LEU A 313 8.81 28.00 4.26
C LEU A 313 8.25 26.60 4.51
N LEU A 314 8.70 25.59 3.76
CA LEU A 314 8.28 24.20 3.96
C LEU A 314 8.79 23.64 5.29
N HIS A 315 10.01 23.98 5.69
CA HIS A 315 10.53 23.61 7.01
C HIS A 315 9.70 24.25 8.14
N THR A 316 9.27 25.51 7.96
CA THR A 316 8.34 26.17 8.90
C THR A 316 7.02 25.38 9.02
N MET A 317 6.47 24.92 7.89
CA MET A 317 5.25 24.11 7.88
C MET A 317 5.43 22.76 8.60
N GLY A 318 6.55 22.05 8.34
CA GLY A 318 6.88 20.79 9.02
C GLY A 318 7.06 20.94 10.54
N LEU A 319 7.72 22.02 10.98
CA LEU A 319 7.88 22.31 12.42
C LEU A 319 6.55 22.56 13.15
N VAL A 320 5.58 23.20 12.48
CA VAL A 320 4.23 23.40 13.03
C VAL A 320 3.51 22.07 13.16
N GLU A 321 3.63 21.22 12.14
CA GLU A 321 3.02 19.89 12.13
C GLU A 321 3.54 18.99 13.26
N GLU A 322 4.85 18.97 13.53
CA GLU A 322 5.44 18.15 14.61
C GLU A 322 4.80 18.43 16.00
N LEU A 323 4.22 19.62 16.20
CA LEU A 323 3.58 20.00 17.46
C LEU A 323 2.17 19.40 17.63
N TRP A 324 1.53 19.01 16.53
CA TRP A 324 0.16 18.49 16.54
C TRP A 324 0.03 17.07 17.11
N VAL A 325 1.13 16.32 17.16
CA VAL A 325 1.19 15.06 17.92
C VAL A 325 0.83 15.29 19.39
N GLY A 326 1.37 16.35 20.00
CA GLY A 326 1.06 16.69 21.40
C GLY A 326 -0.39 17.13 21.61
N VAL A 327 -0.92 17.92 20.67
CA VAL A 327 -2.30 18.44 20.68
C VAL A 327 -3.34 17.32 20.65
N THR A 328 -3.06 16.21 19.98
CA THR A 328 -3.97 15.05 19.87
C THR A 328 -4.37 14.49 21.25
N ALA A 329 -3.40 14.33 22.15
CA ALA A 329 -3.65 13.77 23.48
C ALA A 329 -4.59 14.67 24.30
N ASP A 330 -4.56 15.98 24.09
CA ASP A 330 -5.45 16.91 24.76
C ASP A 330 -6.83 16.94 24.09
N LEU A 331 -6.90 16.94 22.75
CA LEU A 331 -8.16 16.85 22.00
C LEU A 331 -9.04 15.66 22.40
N THR A 332 -8.43 14.52 22.71
CA THR A 332 -9.15 13.31 23.14
C THR A 332 -9.70 13.42 24.57
N ARG A 333 -9.11 14.26 25.43
CA ARG A 333 -9.49 14.43 26.84
C ARG A 333 -10.42 15.63 27.07
N MET A 334 -10.37 16.64 26.21
CA MET A 334 -11.18 17.85 26.35
C MET A 334 -12.66 17.56 26.13
N ASP A 335 -13.50 18.09 27.04
CA ASP A 335 -14.95 18.12 26.84
C ASP A 335 -15.28 19.20 25.81
N LEU A 336 -15.61 18.78 24.59
CA LEU A 336 -15.85 19.62 23.43
C LEU A 336 -17.25 19.34 22.91
N THR A 337 -17.98 20.41 22.60
CA THR A 337 -19.25 20.32 21.90
C THR A 337 -19.06 19.82 20.47
N ARG A 338 -20.10 19.22 19.87
CA ARG A 338 -20.10 18.83 18.45
C ARG A 338 -19.67 19.98 17.53
N ALA A 339 -20.12 21.20 17.80
CA ALA A 339 -19.75 22.38 17.02
C ALA A 339 -18.24 22.67 17.07
N GLN A 340 -17.62 22.53 18.25
CA GLN A 340 -16.17 22.70 18.41
C GLN A 340 -15.39 21.57 17.73
N ILE A 341 -15.86 20.32 17.80
CA ILE A 341 -15.20 19.19 17.12
C ILE A 341 -15.27 19.38 15.59
N LEU A 342 -16.41 19.80 15.05
CA LEU A 342 -16.56 20.10 13.63
C LEU A 342 -15.68 21.28 13.17
N ASP A 343 -15.44 22.26 14.04
CA ASP A 343 -14.54 23.37 13.76
C ASP A 343 -13.07 22.92 13.76
N VAL A 344 -12.64 22.15 14.77
CA VAL A 344 -11.31 21.53 14.82
C VAL A 344 -11.07 20.65 13.60
N PHE A 345 -12.02 19.77 13.26
CA PHE A 345 -11.96 18.92 12.08
C PHE A 345 -11.81 19.74 10.79
N SER A 346 -12.58 20.84 10.65
CA SER A 346 -12.48 21.75 9.50
C SER A 346 -11.08 22.36 9.35
N GLN A 347 -10.48 22.78 10.46
CA GLN A 347 -9.15 23.41 10.46
C GLN A 347 -8.05 22.39 10.14
N LEU A 348 -8.13 21.20 10.73
CA LEU A 348 -7.18 20.11 10.48
C LEU A 348 -7.30 19.55 9.05
N LEU A 349 -8.51 19.53 8.48
CA LEU A 349 -8.74 19.19 7.08
C LEU A 349 -8.04 20.19 6.12
N ALA A 350 -8.17 21.49 6.38
CA ALA A 350 -7.49 22.54 5.62
C ALA A 350 -5.95 22.40 5.74
N ALA A 351 -5.46 22.09 6.94
CA ALA A 351 -4.05 21.83 7.16
C ALA A 351 -3.54 20.57 6.42
N GLY A 352 -4.33 19.49 6.40
CA GLY A 352 -4.03 18.28 5.63
C GLY A 352 -3.81 18.57 4.14
N LYS A 353 -4.64 19.45 3.55
CA LYS A 353 -4.44 19.96 2.18
C LYS A 353 -3.13 20.72 2.04
N ALA A 354 -2.89 21.67 2.96
CA ALA A 354 -1.74 22.55 2.91
C ALA A 354 -0.42 21.79 3.04
N LEU A 355 -0.38 20.73 3.86
CA LEU A 355 0.78 19.87 4.08
C LEU A 355 0.93 18.75 3.03
N GLY A 356 -0.03 18.60 2.12
CA GLY A 356 0.05 17.63 1.02
C GLY A 356 -0.41 16.21 1.36
N TYR A 357 -1.13 16.02 2.47
CA TYR A 357 -1.77 14.73 2.79
C TYR A 357 -3.03 14.47 1.96
N LEU A 358 -3.68 15.53 1.48
CA LEU A 358 -4.94 15.43 0.75
C LEU A 358 -4.89 16.29 -0.51
N ALA A 359 -5.41 15.74 -1.61
CA ALA A 359 -5.60 16.44 -2.87
C ALA A 359 -6.76 17.44 -2.80
N PRO A 360 -6.78 18.47 -3.66
CA PRO A 360 -7.88 19.44 -3.69
C PRO A 360 -9.27 18.81 -3.78
N ARG A 361 -9.45 17.77 -4.62
CA ARG A 361 -10.73 17.08 -4.82
C ARG A 361 -11.19 16.30 -3.58
N GLU A 362 -10.26 15.68 -2.86
CA GLU A 362 -10.55 14.96 -1.61
C GLU A 362 -11.03 15.93 -0.54
N VAL A 363 -10.39 17.09 -0.47
CA VAL A 363 -10.76 18.18 0.44
C VAL A 363 -12.12 18.75 0.07
N ASP A 364 -12.43 18.92 -1.21
CA ASP A 364 -13.75 19.38 -1.68
C ASP A 364 -14.86 18.37 -1.28
N SER A 365 -14.58 17.07 -1.43
CA SER A 365 -15.49 15.99 -0.99
C SER A 365 -15.71 16.03 0.52
N ALA A 366 -14.64 16.16 1.31
CA ALA A 366 -14.72 16.25 2.76
C ALA A 366 -15.37 17.55 3.25
N THR A 367 -15.19 18.66 2.54
CA THR A 367 -15.86 19.93 2.82
C THR A 367 -17.36 19.84 2.56
N SER A 368 -17.77 19.12 1.51
CA SER A 368 -19.17 18.82 1.23
C SER A 368 -19.80 17.95 2.33
N ALA A 369 -19.05 16.94 2.80
CA ALA A 369 -19.43 16.12 3.95
C ALA A 369 -19.60 16.98 5.22
N LEU A 370 -18.63 17.85 5.50
CA LEU A 370 -18.65 18.79 6.63
C LEU A 370 -19.85 19.75 6.57
N THR A 371 -20.20 20.23 5.38
CA THR A 371 -21.39 21.07 5.17
C THR A 371 -22.67 20.30 5.54
N SER A 372 -22.74 19.03 5.13
CA SER A 372 -23.85 18.14 5.48
C SER A 372 -23.92 17.89 6.99
N MET A 373 -22.76 17.75 7.64
CA MET A 373 -22.66 17.64 9.10
C MET A 373 -23.16 18.87 9.86
N LYS A 374 -23.00 20.06 9.27
CA LYS A 374 -23.43 21.32 9.87
C LYS A 374 -24.89 21.68 9.58
N SER A 375 -25.62 20.87 8.82
CA SER A 375 -27.02 21.14 8.42
C SER A 375 -28.04 21.17 9.58
N GLY A 376 -27.72 20.52 10.70
CA GLY A 376 -28.63 20.31 11.82
C GLY A 376 -29.60 19.12 11.65
N VAL A 377 -29.59 18.46 10.49
CA VAL A 377 -30.40 17.26 10.23
C VAL A 377 -29.60 16.02 10.64
N ILE A 378 -30.13 15.20 11.55
CA ILE A 378 -29.44 14.00 12.08
C ILE A 378 -29.00 13.05 10.96
N LYS A 379 -29.87 12.82 9.97
CA LYS A 379 -29.58 11.96 8.81
C LYS A 379 -28.38 12.47 8.00
N ASP A 380 -28.32 13.78 7.77
CA ASP A 380 -27.25 14.41 6.98
C ASP A 380 -25.95 14.48 7.77
N TYR A 381 -26.04 14.67 9.09
CA TYR A 381 -24.91 14.55 10.00
C TYR A 381 -24.25 13.18 9.92
N ILE A 382 -25.05 12.17 10.16
CA ILE A 382 -24.65 10.78 10.07
C ILE A 382 -24.05 10.46 8.69
N GLY A 383 -24.70 10.87 7.60
CA GLY A 383 -24.22 10.62 6.24
C GLY A 383 -22.91 11.33 5.94
N GLY A 384 -22.75 12.58 6.42
CA GLY A 384 -21.52 13.34 6.31
C GLY A 384 -20.36 12.67 7.04
N VAL A 385 -20.57 12.21 8.28
CA VAL A 385 -19.53 11.50 9.06
C VAL A 385 -19.04 10.25 8.31
N GLN A 386 -19.96 9.43 7.78
CA GLN A 386 -19.60 8.26 6.98
C GLN A 386 -18.83 8.58 5.69
N GLN A 387 -19.09 9.74 5.10
CA GLN A 387 -18.33 10.20 3.94
C GLN A 387 -16.92 10.64 4.35
N ALA A 388 -16.78 11.31 5.50
CA ALA A 388 -15.51 11.78 6.02
C ALA A 388 -14.59 10.65 6.53
N GLU A 389 -15.11 9.51 6.98
CA GLU A 389 -14.33 8.32 7.39
C GLU A 389 -13.32 7.83 6.34
N ARG A 390 -13.49 8.22 5.07
CA ARG A 390 -12.59 7.87 3.97
C ARG A 390 -11.31 8.71 3.92
N LEU A 391 -11.28 9.84 4.63
CA LEU A 391 -10.16 10.78 4.63
C LEU A 391 -8.83 10.13 5.02
N LEU A 392 -8.86 9.21 6.00
CA LEU A 392 -7.65 8.53 6.45
C LEU A 392 -7.10 7.59 5.38
N GLU A 393 -7.99 6.92 4.64
CA GLU A 393 -7.61 6.06 3.52
C GLU A 393 -7.06 6.87 2.35
N TRP A 394 -7.65 8.02 2.03
CA TRP A 394 -7.14 8.92 0.99
C TRP A 394 -5.75 9.45 1.38
N ALA A 395 -5.57 9.89 2.62
CA ALA A 395 -4.27 10.34 3.09
C ALA A 395 -3.21 9.22 3.08
N ARG A 396 -3.59 8.00 3.47
CA ARG A 396 -2.70 6.83 3.39
C ARG A 396 -2.30 6.53 1.95
N ALA A 397 -3.26 6.53 1.03
CA ALA A 397 -3.00 6.33 -0.40
C ALA A 397 -2.05 7.40 -0.95
N ARG A 398 -2.23 8.66 -0.55
CA ARG A 398 -1.37 9.77 -0.96
C ARG A 398 0.06 9.63 -0.47
N ILE A 399 0.24 9.33 0.81
CA ILE A 399 1.58 9.09 1.36
C ILE A 399 2.21 7.86 0.71
N TYR A 400 1.43 6.79 0.49
CA TYR A 400 1.89 5.62 -0.23
C TYR A 400 2.29 5.97 -1.67
N ALA A 401 1.57 6.82 -2.40
CA ALA A 401 1.98 7.27 -3.73
C ALA A 401 3.28 8.09 -3.69
N ASP A 402 3.50 8.87 -2.63
CA ASP A 402 4.73 9.64 -2.44
C ASP A 402 5.96 8.78 -2.10
N VAL A 403 5.83 7.62 -1.44
CA VAL A 403 7.00 6.76 -1.12
C VAL A 403 6.99 5.38 -1.80
N GLY A 404 5.88 5.00 -2.42
CA GLY A 404 5.52 3.64 -2.86
C GLY A 404 6.53 3.00 -3.79
N LEU A 405 6.97 3.77 -4.80
CA LEU A 405 7.97 3.31 -5.77
C LEU A 405 9.24 2.78 -5.11
N ALA A 406 9.72 3.45 -4.06
CA ALA A 406 10.86 2.96 -3.27
C ALA A 406 10.42 1.91 -2.26
N LEU A 407 9.29 2.14 -1.59
CA LEU A 407 8.76 1.30 -0.52
C LEU A 407 8.58 -0.16 -0.96
N GLU A 408 8.04 -0.43 -2.15
CA GLU A 408 7.87 -1.79 -2.69
C GLU A 408 9.19 -2.59 -2.70
N ARG A 409 10.30 -1.95 -3.08
CA ARG A 409 11.63 -2.59 -3.13
C ARG A 409 12.19 -2.82 -1.74
N TYR A 410 12.02 -1.86 -0.82
CA TYR A 410 12.47 -2.01 0.56
C TYR A 410 11.64 -3.06 1.31
N GLN A 411 10.32 -3.11 1.15
CA GLN A 411 9.44 -4.12 1.74
C GLN A 411 9.82 -5.54 1.32
N ALA A 412 10.25 -5.73 0.07
CA ALA A 412 10.68 -7.04 -0.40
C ALA A 412 11.86 -7.60 0.42
N VAL A 413 12.78 -6.75 0.88
CA VAL A 413 13.97 -7.16 1.65
C VAL A 413 13.82 -6.95 3.16
N GLU A 414 13.01 -5.99 3.58
CA GLU A 414 12.77 -5.60 4.96
C GLU A 414 11.27 -5.29 5.14
N PRO A 415 10.44 -6.29 5.52
CA PRO A 415 8.99 -6.12 5.61
C PRO A 415 8.54 -5.01 6.56
N SER A 416 9.36 -4.66 7.57
CA SER A 416 9.05 -3.57 8.51
C SER A 416 9.04 -2.17 7.88
N ALA A 417 9.54 -2.02 6.64
CA ALA A 417 9.47 -0.79 5.88
C ALA A 417 8.02 -0.34 5.60
N ASP A 418 7.06 -1.26 5.52
CA ASP A 418 5.63 -0.96 5.26
C ASP A 418 5.03 0.05 6.24
N SER A 419 5.51 0.02 7.48
CA SER A 419 5.05 0.92 8.53
C SER A 419 5.48 2.39 8.35
N VAL A 420 6.29 2.73 7.34
CA VAL A 420 6.70 4.12 7.07
C VAL A 420 5.50 5.03 6.78
N VAL A 421 4.50 4.51 6.05
CA VAL A 421 3.29 5.29 5.71
C VAL A 421 2.51 5.63 6.98
N ASP A 422 2.33 4.63 7.84
CA ASP A 422 1.69 4.76 9.14
C ASP A 422 2.46 5.71 10.08
N ASP A 423 3.79 5.62 10.11
CA ASP A 423 4.65 6.52 10.90
C ASP A 423 4.50 7.98 10.44
N VAL A 424 4.44 8.22 9.14
CA VAL A 424 4.20 9.55 8.55
C VAL A 424 2.80 10.09 8.90
N LEU A 425 1.77 9.26 8.85
CA LEU A 425 0.41 9.67 9.23
C LEU A 425 0.31 9.97 10.73
N ARG A 426 0.93 9.15 11.58
CA ARG A 426 0.89 9.30 13.05
C ARG A 426 1.79 10.42 13.57
N SER A 427 2.79 10.85 12.81
CA SER A 427 3.73 11.89 13.23
C SER A 427 3.30 13.32 12.87
N GLY A 428 2.10 13.49 12.29
CA GLY A 428 1.68 14.77 11.70
C GLY A 428 0.21 15.13 11.92
N VAL A 429 -0.31 15.97 11.01
CA VAL A 429 -1.68 16.54 11.07
C VAL A 429 -2.79 15.48 11.03
N MET A 430 -2.52 14.34 10.43
CA MET A 430 -3.52 13.29 10.27
C MET A 430 -3.89 12.64 11.59
N LEU A 431 -2.99 12.62 12.57
CA LEU A 431 -3.25 12.06 13.90
C LEU A 431 -4.38 12.82 14.65
N PRO A 432 -4.32 14.15 14.88
CA PRO A 432 -5.43 14.86 15.50
C PRO A 432 -6.67 14.93 14.60
N LEU A 433 -6.52 14.89 13.27
CA LEU A 433 -7.66 14.84 12.35
C LEU A 433 -8.44 13.55 12.55
N ALA A 434 -7.75 12.40 12.60
CA ALA A 434 -8.33 11.09 12.92
C ALA A 434 -9.03 11.14 14.29
N ALA A 435 -8.36 11.64 15.33
CA ALA A 435 -8.96 11.75 16.65
C ALA A 435 -10.25 12.60 16.68
N SER A 436 -10.30 13.68 15.90
CA SER A 436 -11.53 14.49 15.78
C SER A 436 -12.65 13.74 15.03
N LEU A 437 -12.30 12.97 14.00
CA LEU A 437 -13.23 12.16 13.22
C LEU A 437 -13.79 10.99 14.03
N ASP A 438 -12.96 10.31 14.84
CA ASP A 438 -13.38 9.23 15.73
C ASP A 438 -14.45 9.70 16.73
N ARG A 439 -14.30 10.92 17.26
CA ARG A 439 -15.31 11.54 18.13
C ARG A 439 -16.63 11.81 17.38
N LEU A 440 -16.56 12.29 16.14
CA LEU A 440 -17.75 12.52 15.30
C LEU A 440 -18.43 11.19 14.93
N SER A 441 -17.66 10.16 14.61
CA SER A 441 -18.15 8.80 14.34
C SER A 441 -18.86 8.21 15.55
N THR A 442 -18.22 8.27 16.73
CA THR A 442 -18.83 7.83 18.00
C THR A 442 -20.15 8.56 18.28
N ASP A 443 -20.20 9.88 18.08
CA ASP A 443 -21.42 10.67 18.26
C ASP A 443 -22.51 10.32 17.23
N ALA A 444 -22.15 10.11 15.96
CA ALA A 444 -23.07 9.67 14.91
C ALA A 444 -23.64 8.26 15.18
N GLU A 445 -22.83 7.35 15.71
CA GLU A 445 -23.27 6.01 16.13
C GLU A 445 -24.27 6.08 17.28
N ASN A 446 -24.01 6.92 18.29
CA ASN A 446 -24.92 7.12 19.41
C ASN A 446 -26.30 7.63 18.94
N LEU A 447 -26.33 8.54 17.95
CA LEU A 447 -27.57 9.05 17.36
C LEU A 447 -28.35 8.00 16.55
N ARG A 448 -27.69 6.93 16.06
CA ARG A 448 -28.32 5.84 15.30
C ARG A 448 -29.01 4.79 16.17
N GLY A 449 -28.82 4.83 17.49
CA GLY A 449 -29.43 3.86 18.41
C GLY A 449 -28.83 2.45 18.36
N GLY A 450 -27.57 2.29 17.95
CA GLY A 450 -26.85 1.01 18.02
C GLY A 450 -25.57 0.98 17.20
N GLY A 451 -24.43 1.18 17.88
CA GLY A 451 -23.08 1.08 17.29
C GLY A 451 -22.67 -0.36 16.95
N HIS A 452 -21.41 -0.55 16.57
CA HIS A 452 -20.84 -1.89 16.41
C HIS A 452 -21.00 -2.67 17.72
N ARG A 453 -21.37 -3.95 17.61
CA ARG A 453 -21.51 -4.83 18.78
C ARG A 453 -20.32 -5.77 18.82
N VAL A 454 -19.46 -5.59 19.82
CA VAL A 454 -18.44 -6.56 20.19
C VAL A 454 -18.93 -7.34 21.41
N VAL A 455 -19.03 -8.67 21.30
CA VAL A 455 -19.64 -9.51 22.34
C VAL A 455 -18.63 -10.56 22.85
N GLY A 456 -18.44 -10.61 24.18
CA GLY A 456 -17.63 -11.65 24.82
C GLY A 456 -16.12 -11.54 24.62
N MET A 457 -15.61 -10.38 24.18
CA MET A 457 -14.18 -10.14 23.96
C MET A 457 -13.56 -9.12 24.96
N GLY A 458 -14.30 -8.77 26.02
CA GLY A 458 -13.92 -7.81 27.07
C GLY A 458 -14.74 -6.53 27.03
N SER A 459 -14.95 -5.88 28.18
CA SER A 459 -15.70 -4.62 28.33
C SER A 459 -14.96 -3.39 27.80
N ASP A 460 -13.65 -3.51 27.62
CA ASP A 460 -12.74 -2.40 27.34
C ASP A 460 -12.47 -2.24 25.83
N VAL A 461 -13.12 -3.09 25.02
CA VAL A 461 -12.94 -3.14 23.58
C VAL A 461 -13.81 -2.06 22.95
N GLN A 462 -13.17 -0.97 22.52
CA GLN A 462 -13.82 0.09 21.78
C GLN A 462 -14.16 -0.38 20.36
N SER A 463 -15.28 0.09 19.82
CA SER A 463 -15.70 -0.16 18.44
C SER A 463 -14.90 0.63 17.39
N SER A 464 -13.93 1.46 17.83
CA SER A 464 -13.14 2.31 16.94
C SER A 464 -12.40 1.49 15.89
N GLY A 465 -12.44 1.92 14.63
CA GLY A 465 -11.81 1.25 13.50
C GLY A 465 -12.56 0.02 12.95
N LEU A 466 -13.72 -0.36 13.51
CA LEU A 466 -14.58 -1.37 12.91
C LEU A 466 -15.32 -0.79 11.71
N ARG A 467 -15.23 -1.46 10.56
CA ARG A 467 -15.97 -1.05 9.36
C ARG A 467 -16.51 -2.28 8.65
N GLY A 468 -17.81 -2.33 8.41
CA GLY A 468 -18.41 -3.39 7.61
C GLY A 468 -18.18 -3.12 6.13
N GLU A 469 -17.56 -4.06 5.42
CA GLU A 469 -17.25 -3.94 3.98
C GLU A 469 -18.25 -4.67 3.11
N ASN A 470 -18.43 -5.98 3.34
CA ASN A 470 -19.40 -6.80 2.63
C ASN A 470 -20.48 -7.31 3.60
N PRO A 471 -21.77 -7.05 3.31
CA PRO A 471 -22.87 -7.60 4.08
C PRO A 471 -22.87 -9.12 4.05
N GLY A 472 -23.20 -9.74 5.18
CA GLY A 472 -23.24 -11.19 5.32
C GLY A 472 -23.31 -11.60 6.78
N ILE A 473 -23.54 -12.88 7.02
CA ILE A 473 -23.53 -13.46 8.37
C ILE A 473 -22.77 -14.78 8.33
N ALA A 474 -21.80 -14.92 9.21
CA ALA A 474 -20.97 -16.09 9.35
C ALA A 474 -20.81 -16.48 10.82
N VAL A 475 -20.73 -17.79 11.03
CA VAL A 475 -20.26 -18.40 12.27
C VAL A 475 -19.19 -19.38 11.86
N GLY A 476 -18.02 -19.30 12.49
CA GLY A 476 -16.86 -20.10 12.15
C GLY A 476 -15.70 -19.96 13.13
N THR A 477 -14.72 -20.85 13.00
CA THR A 477 -13.52 -20.83 13.87
C THR A 477 -12.58 -19.71 13.44
N LEU A 478 -12.16 -18.86 14.38
CA LEU A 478 -11.23 -17.76 14.09
C LEU A 478 -9.82 -18.29 13.80
N ARG A 479 -9.24 -17.88 12.66
CA ARG A 479 -7.88 -18.24 12.26
C ARG A 479 -7.05 -17.01 11.94
N VAL A 480 -5.89 -16.86 12.58
CA VAL A 480 -4.96 -15.77 12.32
C VAL A 480 -4.01 -16.17 11.18
N VAL A 481 -3.94 -15.35 10.14
CA VAL A 481 -3.14 -15.61 8.94
C VAL A 481 -2.01 -14.60 8.86
N ASP A 482 -0.82 -15.04 9.22
CA ASP A 482 0.43 -14.27 9.25
C ASP A 482 1.50 -14.85 8.30
N SER A 483 1.18 -15.91 7.55
CA SER A 483 2.07 -16.57 6.61
C SER A 483 1.30 -17.18 5.43
N ILE A 484 2.01 -17.43 4.33
CA ILE A 484 1.44 -18.04 3.11
C ILE A 484 0.99 -19.48 3.38
N GLU A 485 1.71 -20.20 4.25
CA GLU A 485 1.35 -21.57 4.64
C GLU A 485 0.03 -21.60 5.41
N LYS A 486 -0.18 -20.66 6.35
CA LYS A 486 -1.45 -20.54 7.06
C LYS A 486 -2.59 -20.12 6.14
N LEU A 487 -2.33 -19.24 5.18
CA LEU A 487 -3.30 -18.83 4.17
C LEU A 487 -3.76 -20.05 3.35
N ALA A 488 -2.84 -20.89 2.89
CA ALA A 488 -3.16 -22.08 2.11
C ALA A 488 -3.91 -23.17 2.90
N ALA A 489 -3.75 -23.20 4.23
CA ALA A 489 -4.35 -24.18 5.13
C ALA A 489 -5.77 -23.81 5.62
N LEU A 490 -6.30 -22.65 5.22
CA LEU A 490 -7.63 -22.20 5.62
C LEU A 490 -8.75 -23.15 5.18
N LYS A 491 -9.78 -23.26 6.03
CA LYS A 491 -10.95 -24.11 5.81
C LYS A 491 -12.24 -23.30 5.60
N ARG A 492 -13.22 -23.96 4.99
CA ARG A 492 -14.53 -23.38 4.60
C ARG A 492 -15.36 -22.86 5.77
N ASP A 493 -15.17 -23.42 6.96
CA ASP A 493 -15.86 -23.10 8.19
C ASP A 493 -15.08 -22.13 9.10
N GLU A 494 -13.95 -21.59 8.63
CA GLU A 494 -13.12 -20.66 9.38
C GLU A 494 -13.42 -19.20 9.02
N ILE A 495 -13.21 -18.29 9.98
CA ILE A 495 -13.18 -16.85 9.78
C ILE A 495 -11.71 -16.43 9.78
N ALA A 496 -11.22 -15.91 8.65
CA ALA A 496 -9.81 -15.55 8.48
C ALA A 496 -9.55 -14.11 8.93
N LEU A 497 -8.59 -13.91 9.83
CA LEU A 497 -8.03 -12.60 10.18
C LEU A 497 -6.72 -12.37 9.41
N LEU A 498 -6.74 -11.38 8.52
CA LEU A 498 -5.68 -11.05 7.58
C LEU A 498 -5.12 -9.64 7.85
N SER A 499 -3.86 -9.41 7.51
CA SER A 499 -3.29 -8.06 7.53
C SER A 499 -3.78 -7.21 6.35
N ASP A 500 -3.87 -7.83 5.17
CA ASP A 500 -4.42 -7.27 3.95
C ASP A 500 -5.13 -8.36 3.15
N LEU A 501 -5.98 -8.00 2.19
CA LEU A 501 -6.65 -8.95 1.31
C LEU A 501 -5.65 -9.51 0.28
N PRO A 502 -5.29 -10.81 0.37
CA PRO A 502 -4.40 -11.40 -0.62
C PRO A 502 -5.08 -11.45 -2.00
N PRO A 503 -4.30 -11.50 -3.09
CA PRO A 503 -4.87 -11.70 -4.43
C PRO A 503 -5.63 -13.03 -4.55
N ASP A 504 -5.29 -14.02 -3.73
CA ASP A 504 -5.96 -15.30 -3.63
C ASP A 504 -6.32 -15.65 -2.18
N LEU A 505 -7.61 -15.94 -1.95
CA LEU A 505 -8.15 -16.40 -0.68
C LEU A 505 -8.88 -17.74 -0.90
N PRO A 506 -8.49 -18.81 -0.18
CA PRO A 506 -9.26 -20.05 -0.16
C PRO A 506 -10.69 -19.84 0.38
N PRO A 507 -11.62 -20.77 0.11
CA PRO A 507 -12.97 -20.67 0.65
C PRO A 507 -12.99 -20.58 2.18
N VAL A 508 -13.65 -19.55 2.70
CA VAL A 508 -13.82 -19.29 4.14
C VAL A 508 -15.28 -18.94 4.46
N ALA A 509 -15.62 -18.93 5.75
CA ALA A 509 -16.92 -18.54 6.26
C ALA A 509 -17.07 -17.01 6.33
N GLY A 510 -16.00 -16.30 6.69
CA GLY A 510 -15.95 -14.85 6.83
C GLY A 510 -14.52 -14.32 6.78
N VAL A 511 -14.38 -13.01 6.58
CA VAL A 511 -13.08 -12.35 6.44
C VAL A 511 -13.00 -11.12 7.32
N LEU A 512 -11.88 -10.97 8.02
CA LEU A 512 -11.52 -9.83 8.83
C LEU A 512 -10.16 -9.31 8.35
N THR A 513 -10.02 -8.00 8.19
CA THR A 513 -8.76 -7.39 7.73
C THR A 513 -8.36 -6.19 8.57
N THR A 514 -7.06 -5.91 8.69
CA THR A 514 -6.56 -4.63 9.22
C THR A 514 -6.34 -3.58 8.14
N GLY A 515 -6.20 -4.00 6.89
CA GLY A 515 -5.93 -3.13 5.74
C GLY A 515 -7.19 -2.51 5.14
N ALA A 516 -6.97 -1.52 4.29
CA ALA A 516 -8.00 -0.89 3.47
C ALA A 516 -8.59 -1.91 2.49
N VAL A 517 -9.92 -1.98 2.38
CA VAL A 517 -10.56 -2.85 1.39
C VAL A 517 -10.95 -2.02 0.18
N GLY A 518 -10.28 -2.26 -0.96
CA GLY A 518 -10.80 -1.85 -2.25
C GLY A 518 -12.16 -2.51 -2.50
N SER A 519 -13.24 -1.73 -2.55
CA SER A 519 -14.62 -2.25 -2.73
C SER A 519 -14.84 -3.04 -4.02
N LEU A 520 -13.92 -2.90 -4.99
CA LEU A 520 -13.91 -3.64 -6.26
C LEU A 520 -12.75 -4.65 -6.38
N SER A 521 -12.02 -4.94 -5.30
CA SER A 521 -10.97 -5.97 -5.35
C SER A 521 -11.58 -7.34 -5.69
N HIS A 522 -10.81 -8.20 -6.37
CA HIS A 522 -11.26 -9.54 -6.74
C HIS A 522 -11.83 -10.33 -5.54
N VAL A 523 -11.19 -10.22 -4.37
CA VAL A 523 -11.64 -10.91 -3.16
C VAL A 523 -12.87 -10.26 -2.55
N ALA A 524 -12.97 -8.92 -2.54
CA ALA A 524 -14.16 -8.23 -2.04
C ALA A 524 -15.39 -8.52 -2.90
N LEU A 525 -15.24 -8.52 -4.23
CA LEU A 525 -16.32 -8.87 -5.17
C LEU A 525 -16.74 -10.33 -5.02
N LEU A 526 -15.77 -11.24 -4.94
CA LEU A 526 -16.04 -12.67 -4.72
C LEU A 526 -16.80 -12.90 -3.41
N ALA A 527 -16.34 -12.29 -2.32
CA ALA A 527 -16.99 -12.41 -1.01
C ALA A 527 -18.41 -11.84 -1.03
N ARG A 528 -18.63 -10.68 -1.67
CA ARG A 528 -19.96 -10.06 -1.82
C ARG A 528 -20.92 -10.97 -2.61
N ASN A 529 -20.47 -11.52 -3.73
CA ASN A 529 -21.28 -12.41 -4.56
C ASN A 529 -21.66 -13.72 -3.85
N LEU A 530 -20.81 -14.18 -2.95
CA LEU A 530 -21.00 -15.42 -2.19
C LEU A 530 -21.61 -15.20 -0.80
N GLY A 531 -22.01 -13.96 -0.47
CA GLY A 531 -22.61 -13.59 0.82
C GLY A 531 -21.66 -13.77 2.01
N ILE A 532 -20.35 -13.77 1.77
CA ILE A 532 -19.32 -13.90 2.78
C ILE A 532 -19.11 -12.53 3.43
N PRO A 533 -19.36 -12.38 4.75
CA PRO A 533 -19.15 -11.12 5.42
C PRO A 533 -17.67 -10.76 5.45
N LEU A 534 -17.39 -9.48 5.19
CA LEU A 534 -16.06 -8.88 5.25
C LEU A 534 -16.12 -7.63 6.13
N ALA A 535 -15.20 -7.50 7.07
CA ALA A 535 -15.08 -6.30 7.90
C ALA A 535 -13.62 -5.91 8.14
N THR A 536 -13.35 -4.61 8.16
CA THR A 536 -12.10 -4.07 8.70
C THR A 536 -12.23 -3.99 10.21
N VAL A 537 -11.20 -4.48 10.92
CA VAL A 537 -11.19 -4.57 12.39
C VAL A 537 -10.24 -3.58 13.05
N GLY A 538 -9.40 -2.88 12.29
CA GLY A 538 -8.51 -1.85 12.82
C GLY A 538 -7.78 -2.28 14.10
N ASP A 539 -7.92 -1.48 15.16
CA ASP A 539 -7.29 -1.69 16.47
C ASP A 539 -7.81 -2.92 17.25
N LEU A 540 -8.90 -3.56 16.79
CA LEU A 540 -9.40 -4.79 17.39
C LEU A 540 -8.51 -6.01 17.03
N ALA A 541 -7.77 -5.94 15.93
CA ALA A 541 -7.03 -7.10 15.41
C ALA A 541 -6.03 -7.72 16.39
N PRO A 542 -5.19 -6.96 17.13
CA PRO A 542 -4.29 -7.55 18.13
C PRO A 542 -5.05 -8.33 19.20
N LYS A 543 -6.20 -7.84 19.63
CA LYS A 543 -7.04 -8.52 20.64
C LYS A 543 -7.68 -9.78 20.10
N MET A 544 -8.09 -9.77 18.83
CA MET A 544 -8.66 -10.94 18.17
C MET A 544 -7.69 -12.13 18.13
N LYS A 545 -6.39 -11.88 18.08
CA LYS A 545 -5.38 -12.95 18.09
C LYS A 545 -5.44 -13.80 19.38
N GLU A 546 -5.89 -13.24 20.49
CA GLU A 546 -6.08 -13.99 21.75
C GLU A 546 -7.20 -15.05 21.67
N PHE A 547 -8.10 -14.93 20.69
CA PHE A 547 -9.24 -15.82 20.50
C PHE A 547 -9.04 -16.80 19.33
N GLU A 548 -7.81 -16.95 18.82
CA GLU A 548 -7.50 -17.93 17.77
C GLU A 548 -7.98 -19.34 18.16
N GLY A 549 -8.63 -20.02 17.22
CA GLY A 549 -9.21 -21.36 17.42
C GLY A 549 -10.56 -21.38 18.12
N GLN A 550 -11.12 -20.24 18.53
CA GLN A 550 -12.48 -20.17 19.09
C GLN A 550 -13.52 -19.87 18.01
N GLU A 551 -14.76 -20.32 18.25
CA GLU A 551 -15.88 -20.03 17.36
C GLU A 551 -16.37 -18.58 17.55
N VAL A 552 -16.37 -17.84 16.44
CA VAL A 552 -16.72 -16.42 16.37
C VAL A 552 -17.91 -16.24 15.45
N VAL A 553 -18.77 -15.28 15.79
CA VAL A 553 -19.84 -14.78 14.94
C VAL A 553 -19.37 -13.49 14.29
N LEU A 554 -19.57 -13.37 12.98
CA LEU A 554 -19.35 -12.16 12.21
C LEU A 554 -20.63 -11.83 11.43
N GLY A 555 -21.24 -10.71 11.74
CA GLY A 555 -22.39 -10.17 11.03
C GLY A 555 -22.09 -8.78 10.50
N VAL A 556 -22.33 -8.56 9.22
CA VAL A 556 -22.20 -7.25 8.58
C VAL A 556 -23.55 -6.90 7.95
N SER A 557 -24.10 -5.77 8.34
CA SER A 557 -25.37 -5.28 7.79
C SER A 557 -25.16 -4.48 6.50
N VAL A 558 -26.24 -4.28 5.73
CA VAL A 558 -26.25 -3.37 4.57
C VAL A 558 -25.85 -1.94 4.97
N GLY A 559 -26.18 -1.51 6.20
CA GLY A 559 -25.76 -0.23 6.76
C GLY A 559 -24.33 -0.21 7.32
N ARG A 560 -23.47 -1.18 6.96
CA ARG A 560 -22.06 -1.32 7.38
C ARG A 560 -21.81 -1.52 8.89
N ARG A 561 -22.87 -1.76 9.67
CA ARG A 561 -22.73 -2.17 11.09
C ARG A 561 -22.13 -3.56 11.18
N VAL A 562 -21.22 -3.74 12.13
CA VAL A 562 -20.55 -5.01 12.43
C VAL A 562 -21.03 -5.55 13.77
N LEU A 563 -21.41 -6.81 13.78
CA LEU A 563 -21.53 -7.66 14.96
C LEU A 563 -20.35 -8.62 14.93
N ILE A 564 -19.52 -8.60 15.97
CA ILE A 564 -18.41 -9.54 16.10
C ILE A 564 -18.31 -10.03 17.55
N GLY A 565 -18.02 -11.31 17.76
CA GLY A 565 -17.92 -11.81 19.13
C GLY A 565 -17.84 -13.33 19.22
N LEU A 566 -17.57 -13.82 20.42
CA LEU A 566 -17.54 -15.26 20.66
C LEU A 566 -18.97 -15.82 20.55
N ALA A 567 -19.14 -16.92 19.81
CA ALA A 567 -20.47 -17.53 19.61
C ALA A 567 -21.13 -17.91 20.95
N LYS A 568 -20.33 -18.38 21.91
CA LYS A 568 -20.77 -18.71 23.28
C LYS A 568 -21.28 -17.53 24.12
N ALA A 569 -20.99 -16.29 23.70
CA ALA A 569 -21.34 -15.08 24.43
C ALA A 569 -22.63 -14.41 23.89
N LEU A 570 -23.18 -14.92 22.79
CA LEU A 570 -24.49 -14.53 22.27
C LEU A 570 -25.59 -15.37 22.93
N ASP A 571 -26.78 -14.81 23.06
CA ASP A 571 -27.95 -15.58 23.47
C ASP A 571 -28.27 -16.67 22.42
N SER A 572 -28.73 -17.82 22.91
CA SER A 572 -28.98 -19.02 22.11
C SER A 572 -30.04 -18.81 21.02
N ASP A 573 -31.03 -17.95 21.24
CA ASP A 573 -32.07 -17.66 20.25
C ASP A 573 -31.58 -16.65 19.19
N GLU A 574 -30.76 -15.67 19.55
CA GLU A 574 -30.07 -14.81 18.58
C GLU A 574 -29.17 -15.64 17.64
N LEU A 575 -28.38 -16.57 18.21
CA LEU A 575 -27.49 -17.43 17.43
C LEU A 575 -28.26 -18.34 16.47
N LYS A 576 -29.39 -18.93 16.91
CA LYS A 576 -30.25 -19.77 16.04
C LYS A 576 -30.80 -18.98 14.86
N VAL A 577 -31.26 -17.75 15.07
CA VAL A 577 -31.79 -16.89 13.99
C VAL A 577 -30.69 -16.54 12.99
N LEU A 578 -29.48 -16.23 13.46
CA LEU A 578 -28.32 -15.93 12.61
C LEU A 578 -27.89 -17.15 11.79
N VAL A 579 -27.84 -18.34 12.40
CA VAL A 579 -27.50 -19.59 11.73
C VAL A 579 -28.58 -20.02 10.72
N GLN A 580 -29.86 -19.83 11.02
CA GLN A 580 -30.95 -20.10 10.07
C GLN A 580 -30.85 -19.20 8.83
N LYS A 581 -30.53 -17.91 9.00
CA LYS A 581 -30.29 -16.98 7.88
C LYS A 581 -29.06 -17.37 7.06
N LYS A 582 -27.99 -17.84 7.69
CA LYS A 582 -26.80 -18.39 7.01
C LYS A 582 -27.17 -19.58 6.11
N ASN A 583 -27.95 -20.53 6.64
CA ASN A 583 -28.32 -21.75 5.92
C ASN A 583 -29.31 -21.49 4.77
N ALA A 584 -30.21 -20.51 4.92
CA ALA A 584 -31.14 -20.13 3.86
C ALA A 584 -30.44 -19.47 2.63
N ALA A 585 -29.23 -18.95 2.81
CA ALA A 585 -28.47 -18.26 1.75
C ALA A 585 -27.59 -19.19 0.89
N GLN A 586 -27.41 -20.47 1.25
CA GLN A 586 -26.57 -21.41 0.48
C GLN A 586 -27.43 -22.34 -0.38
N THR A 587 -27.67 -21.97 -1.63
CA THR A 587 -28.39 -22.80 -2.62
C THR A 587 -27.39 -23.55 -3.51
N THR A 588 -27.48 -24.88 -3.59
CA THR A 588 -26.65 -25.68 -4.52
C THR A 588 -27.30 -25.76 -5.90
N PHE A 589 -26.50 -25.98 -6.95
CA PHE A 589 -26.97 -26.07 -8.34
C PHE A 589 -26.29 -27.21 -9.12
N SER A 590 -26.83 -27.51 -10.31
CA SER A 590 -26.29 -28.48 -11.27
C SER A 590 -26.28 -27.91 -12.68
N ILE A 591 -25.34 -28.36 -13.51
CA ILE A 591 -25.19 -27.97 -14.92
C ILE A 591 -26.16 -28.79 -15.78
N ALA A 592 -26.94 -28.10 -16.61
CA ALA A 592 -27.83 -28.72 -17.60
C ALA A 592 -27.04 -29.23 -18.82
N ASN A 593 -26.59 -30.48 -18.76
CA ASN A 593 -25.72 -31.08 -19.78
C ASN A 593 -26.41 -31.28 -21.15
N ASP A 594 -27.73 -31.39 -21.19
CA ASP A 594 -28.53 -31.57 -22.42
C ASP A 594 -28.47 -30.37 -23.37
N LYS A 595 -28.11 -29.19 -22.85
CA LYS A 595 -28.03 -27.95 -23.63
C LYS A 595 -26.63 -27.64 -24.18
N LEU A 596 -25.60 -28.39 -23.77
CA LEU A 596 -24.23 -28.11 -24.18
C LEU A 596 -23.96 -28.57 -25.61
N ASP A 597 -23.49 -27.66 -26.47
CA ASP A 597 -22.91 -27.99 -27.77
C ASP A 597 -21.41 -28.23 -27.63
N LEU A 598 -21.07 -29.51 -27.50
CA LEU A 598 -19.69 -29.99 -27.41
C LEU A 598 -19.15 -30.48 -28.77
N LYS A 599 -19.94 -30.36 -29.85
CA LYS A 599 -19.55 -30.80 -31.20
C LYS A 599 -18.91 -29.68 -32.01
N THR A 600 -19.34 -28.44 -31.77
CA THR A 600 -18.74 -27.27 -32.42
C THR A 600 -17.32 -27.03 -31.92
N THR A 601 -16.35 -27.15 -32.84
CA THR A 601 -14.91 -26.99 -32.55
C THR A 601 -14.29 -25.79 -33.26
N LYS A 602 -15.01 -25.20 -34.23
CA LYS A 602 -14.51 -24.11 -35.07
C LYS A 602 -14.41 -22.80 -34.29
N ILE A 603 -13.28 -22.11 -34.45
CA ILE A 603 -13.04 -20.80 -33.86
C ILE A 603 -13.83 -19.74 -34.63
N SER A 604 -14.57 -18.91 -33.89
CA SER A 604 -15.50 -17.92 -34.43
C SER A 604 -15.09 -16.50 -34.04
N THR A 605 -15.58 -15.47 -34.72
CA THR A 605 -15.37 -14.07 -34.30
C THR A 605 -16.54 -13.59 -33.45
N LEU A 606 -16.39 -12.47 -32.71
CA LEU A 606 -17.51 -11.89 -31.94
C LEU A 606 -18.75 -11.58 -32.79
N ALA A 607 -18.60 -11.33 -34.10
CA ALA A 607 -19.73 -11.13 -35.01
C ALA A 607 -20.61 -12.37 -35.13
N ASP A 608 -20.03 -13.56 -34.93
CA ASP A 608 -20.70 -14.86 -35.05
C ASP A 608 -21.24 -15.38 -33.72
N ILE A 609 -21.05 -14.65 -32.60
CA ILE A 609 -21.41 -15.06 -31.23
C ILE A 609 -22.54 -14.18 -30.71
N SER A 610 -23.59 -14.77 -30.14
CA SER A 610 -24.79 -14.12 -29.61
C SER A 610 -25.12 -14.52 -28.17
N GLU A 611 -26.08 -13.85 -27.54
CA GLU A 611 -26.58 -14.21 -26.20
C GLU A 611 -27.11 -15.65 -26.12
N ASN A 612 -27.65 -16.18 -27.22
CA ASN A 612 -28.16 -17.55 -27.31
C ASN A 612 -27.05 -18.61 -27.23
N ASP A 613 -25.78 -18.21 -27.32
CA ASP A 613 -24.66 -19.12 -27.25
C ASP A 613 -24.14 -19.32 -25.83
N SER A 614 -24.58 -18.46 -24.90
CA SER A 614 -24.20 -18.45 -23.49
C SER A 614 -24.58 -19.74 -22.78
N GLY A 615 -23.58 -20.44 -22.23
CA GLY A 615 -23.77 -21.72 -21.55
C GLY A 615 -24.15 -22.87 -22.49
N ILE A 616 -24.14 -22.65 -23.82
CA ILE A 616 -24.44 -23.67 -24.85
C ILE A 616 -23.15 -24.09 -25.55
N ARG A 617 -22.53 -23.18 -26.34
CA ARG A 617 -21.25 -23.46 -27.04
C ARG A 617 -20.08 -22.64 -26.51
N VAL A 618 -20.37 -21.53 -25.84
CA VAL A 618 -19.39 -20.62 -25.21
C VAL A 618 -19.95 -20.16 -23.86
N GLY A 619 -19.09 -19.62 -23.00
CA GLY A 619 -19.52 -19.06 -21.72
C GLY A 619 -20.13 -17.66 -21.86
N PRO A 620 -20.61 -17.10 -20.75
CA PRO A 620 -21.35 -15.85 -20.73
C PRO A 620 -20.47 -14.66 -21.15
N LYS A 621 -19.17 -14.64 -20.84
CA LYS A 621 -18.31 -13.50 -21.22
C LYS A 621 -18.21 -13.36 -22.73
N ALA A 622 -18.05 -14.46 -23.46
CA ALA A 622 -18.01 -14.42 -24.92
C ALA A 622 -19.36 -13.99 -25.51
N ALA A 623 -20.46 -14.51 -24.96
CA ALA A 623 -21.82 -14.17 -25.41
C ALA A 623 -22.15 -12.68 -25.21
N GLU A 624 -21.86 -12.14 -24.02
CA GLU A 624 -22.05 -10.73 -23.68
C GLU A 624 -21.13 -9.82 -24.51
N LEU A 625 -19.86 -10.20 -24.72
CA LEU A 625 -18.97 -9.45 -25.62
C LEU A 625 -19.49 -9.44 -27.06
N GLY A 626 -20.05 -10.55 -27.55
CA GLY A 626 -20.67 -10.62 -28.87
C GLY A 626 -21.90 -9.71 -28.97
N HIS A 627 -22.73 -9.66 -27.93
CA HIS A 627 -23.86 -8.75 -27.83
C HIS A 627 -23.40 -7.27 -27.83
N LEU A 628 -22.45 -6.91 -26.97
CA LEU A 628 -21.88 -5.57 -26.92
C LEU A 628 -21.20 -5.16 -28.23
N LYS A 629 -20.52 -6.08 -28.92
CA LYS A 629 -19.90 -5.82 -30.23
C LYS A 629 -20.94 -5.48 -31.30
N ARG A 630 -22.14 -6.08 -31.27
CA ARG A 630 -23.23 -5.70 -32.18
C ARG A 630 -23.79 -4.32 -31.86
N LEU A 631 -23.98 -4.00 -30.58
CA LEU A 631 -24.51 -2.70 -30.16
C LEU A 631 -23.50 -1.56 -30.37
N PHE A 632 -22.22 -1.83 -30.16
CA PHE A 632 -21.14 -0.84 -30.24
C PHE A 632 -19.97 -1.32 -31.10
N PRO A 633 -20.15 -1.48 -32.43
CA PRO A 633 -19.16 -2.11 -33.31
C PRO A 633 -17.76 -1.47 -33.29
N THR A 634 -17.69 -0.16 -33.04
CA THR A 634 -16.44 0.60 -33.03
C THR A 634 -15.86 0.82 -31.63
N ARG A 635 -16.61 0.50 -30.57
CA ARG A 635 -16.18 0.71 -29.17
C ARG A 635 -15.77 -0.57 -28.47
N VAL A 636 -16.15 -1.74 -28.99
CA VAL A 636 -15.71 -3.04 -28.50
C VAL A 636 -14.61 -3.57 -29.43
N SER A 637 -13.44 -3.85 -28.86
CA SER A 637 -12.31 -4.41 -29.61
C SER A 637 -12.65 -5.79 -30.16
N ASP A 638 -12.01 -6.17 -31.26
CA ASP A 638 -12.28 -7.46 -31.91
C ASP A 638 -11.75 -8.63 -31.08
N ALA A 639 -12.45 -9.75 -31.14
CA ALA A 639 -11.99 -10.99 -30.52
C ALA A 639 -12.37 -12.22 -31.35
N ALA A 640 -11.55 -13.25 -31.22
CA ALA A 640 -11.87 -14.61 -31.64
C ALA A 640 -12.27 -15.44 -30.41
N VAL A 641 -13.18 -16.38 -30.60
CA VAL A 641 -13.75 -17.20 -29.52
C VAL A 641 -13.58 -18.67 -29.86
N ILE A 642 -12.95 -19.40 -28.94
CA ILE A 642 -12.74 -20.83 -29.00
C ILE A 642 -13.85 -21.52 -28.19
N PRO A 643 -14.69 -22.38 -28.81
CA PRO A 643 -15.86 -22.98 -28.16
C PRO A 643 -15.52 -24.16 -27.22
N PHE A 644 -16.48 -24.56 -26.39
CA PHE A 644 -16.35 -25.70 -25.46
C PHE A 644 -15.93 -27.01 -26.15
N GLY A 645 -16.49 -27.29 -27.33
CA GLY A 645 -16.18 -28.50 -28.09
C GLY A 645 -14.71 -28.59 -28.50
N ALA A 646 -14.03 -27.46 -28.74
CA ALA A 646 -12.60 -27.43 -29.04
C ALA A 646 -11.76 -27.90 -27.84
N PHE A 647 -12.11 -27.48 -26.63
CA PHE A 647 -11.48 -27.98 -25.41
C PHE A 647 -11.74 -29.47 -25.23
N LEU A 648 -12.99 -29.94 -25.35
CA LEU A 648 -13.31 -31.36 -25.20
C LEU A 648 -12.51 -32.21 -26.21
N ARG A 649 -12.46 -31.80 -27.49
CA ARG A 649 -11.66 -32.48 -28.52
C ARG A 649 -10.17 -32.49 -28.20
N HIS A 650 -9.65 -31.48 -27.48
CA HIS A 650 -8.27 -31.45 -27.03
C HIS A 650 -7.98 -32.52 -25.98
N VAL A 651 -8.86 -32.70 -25.00
CA VAL A 651 -8.64 -33.57 -23.83
C VAL A 651 -9.22 -34.99 -23.95
N ASP A 652 -10.19 -35.20 -24.84
CA ASP A 652 -10.89 -36.48 -25.02
C ASP A 652 -10.31 -37.32 -26.17
N ARG A 653 -8.97 -37.35 -26.26
CA ARG A 653 -8.25 -38.20 -27.22
C ARG A 653 -7.61 -39.40 -26.51
N PRO A 654 -7.56 -40.59 -27.13
CA PRO A 654 -6.88 -41.74 -26.56
C PRO A 654 -5.43 -41.42 -26.19
N GLY A 655 -5.00 -41.85 -25.01
CA GLY A 655 -3.61 -41.72 -24.58
C GLY A 655 -2.69 -42.69 -25.32
N PRO A 656 -1.36 -42.51 -25.22
CA PRO A 656 -0.39 -43.43 -25.80
C PRO A 656 -0.67 -44.88 -25.39
N GLY A 657 -0.61 -45.82 -26.35
CA GLY A 657 -0.83 -47.25 -26.09
C GLY A 657 -2.29 -47.64 -25.77
N GLY A 658 -3.28 -46.83 -26.16
CA GLY A 658 -4.70 -47.15 -25.96
C GLY A 658 -5.21 -46.82 -24.55
N GLN A 659 -4.48 -46.00 -23.80
CA GLN A 659 -4.94 -45.52 -22.49
C GLN A 659 -6.21 -44.67 -22.63
N PRO A 660 -7.08 -44.64 -21.60
CA PRO A 660 -8.21 -43.74 -21.55
C PRO A 660 -7.77 -42.28 -21.73
N SER A 661 -8.64 -41.46 -22.34
CA SER A 661 -8.37 -40.04 -22.52
C SER A 661 -8.19 -39.31 -21.20
N ALA A 662 -7.57 -38.12 -21.23
CA ALA A 662 -7.46 -37.27 -20.05
C ALA A 662 -8.84 -36.99 -19.44
N PHE A 663 -9.84 -36.74 -20.29
CA PHE A 663 -11.22 -36.51 -19.88
C PHE A 663 -11.89 -37.75 -19.27
N ALA A 664 -11.72 -38.94 -19.86
CA ALA A 664 -12.25 -40.18 -19.31
C ALA A 664 -11.67 -40.49 -17.91
N ARG A 665 -10.36 -40.24 -17.71
CA ARG A 665 -9.72 -40.36 -16.39
C ARG A 665 -10.26 -39.36 -15.38
N LEU A 666 -10.44 -38.11 -15.79
CA LEU A 666 -11.01 -37.07 -14.92
C LEU A 666 -12.43 -37.44 -14.45
N ARG A 667 -13.29 -37.92 -15.36
CA ARG A 667 -14.64 -38.39 -14.99
C ARG A 667 -14.61 -39.57 -14.02
N TYR A 668 -13.70 -40.52 -14.24
CA TYR A 668 -13.50 -41.62 -13.30
C TYR A 668 -13.04 -41.12 -11.92
N ALA A 669 -12.12 -40.16 -11.87
CA ALA A 669 -11.66 -39.54 -10.63
C ALA A 669 -12.83 -38.90 -9.85
N TYR A 670 -13.68 -38.10 -10.51
CA TYR A 670 -14.87 -37.53 -9.87
C TYR A 670 -15.80 -38.59 -9.30
N ALA A 671 -16.05 -39.67 -10.04
CA ALA A 671 -16.89 -40.78 -9.58
C ALA A 671 -16.27 -41.55 -8.39
N MET A 672 -14.94 -41.63 -8.30
CA MET A 672 -14.24 -42.21 -7.14
C MET A 672 -14.26 -41.29 -5.93
N ALA A 673 -14.02 -40.01 -6.12
CA ALA A 673 -14.01 -39.03 -5.03
C ALA A 673 -15.33 -38.97 -4.27
N GLN A 674 -16.46 -39.08 -4.98
CA GLN A 674 -17.81 -39.13 -4.38
C GLN A 674 -18.03 -40.35 -3.46
N ARG A 675 -17.19 -41.39 -3.56
CA ARG A 675 -17.26 -42.60 -2.72
C ARG A 675 -16.34 -42.54 -1.50
N LEU A 676 -15.49 -41.52 -1.41
CA LEU A 676 -14.57 -41.31 -0.30
C LEU A 676 -15.20 -40.37 0.73
N PRO A 677 -14.74 -40.39 2.00
CA PRO A 677 -15.02 -39.32 2.95
C PRO A 677 -14.66 -37.95 2.35
N GLU A 678 -15.42 -36.91 2.68
CA GLU A 678 -15.33 -35.59 2.02
C GLU A 678 -13.88 -35.05 1.93
N GLN A 679 -13.13 -35.11 3.02
CA GLN A 679 -11.74 -34.62 3.07
C GLN A 679 -10.80 -35.46 2.19
N ASP A 680 -10.94 -36.79 2.23
CA ASP A 680 -10.12 -37.71 1.43
C ASP A 680 -10.47 -37.60 -0.06
N GLY A 681 -11.75 -37.43 -0.37
CA GLY A 681 -12.25 -37.19 -1.73
C GLY A 681 -11.76 -35.85 -2.29
N GLU A 682 -11.77 -34.79 -1.50
CA GLU A 682 -11.22 -33.48 -1.90
C GLU A 682 -9.72 -33.56 -2.15
N PHE A 683 -8.96 -34.18 -1.24
CA PHE A 683 -7.51 -34.36 -1.41
C PHE A 683 -7.16 -35.19 -2.64
N PHE A 684 -7.87 -36.32 -2.84
CA PHE A 684 -7.73 -37.16 -4.03
C PHE A 684 -8.01 -36.36 -5.31
N MET A 685 -9.09 -35.58 -5.35
CA MET A 685 -9.43 -34.77 -6.51
C MET A 685 -8.38 -33.70 -6.82
N ILE A 686 -7.83 -33.03 -5.81
CA ILE A 686 -6.77 -32.04 -6.02
C ILE A 686 -5.57 -32.66 -6.74
N GLN A 687 -5.17 -33.88 -6.36
CA GLN A 687 -4.08 -34.59 -7.03
C GLN A 687 -4.42 -34.96 -8.48
N GLU A 688 -5.61 -35.48 -8.73
CA GLU A 688 -6.04 -35.84 -10.08
C GLU A 688 -6.21 -34.62 -10.99
N LEU A 689 -6.69 -33.49 -10.44
CA LEU A 689 -6.79 -32.22 -11.15
C LEU A 689 -5.41 -31.64 -11.49
N ALA A 690 -4.42 -31.78 -10.60
CA ALA A 690 -3.04 -31.40 -10.92
C ALA A 690 -2.50 -32.19 -12.13
N ARG A 691 -2.69 -33.51 -12.14
CA ARG A 691 -2.30 -34.37 -13.29
C ARG A 691 -3.07 -34.02 -14.56
N PHE A 692 -4.37 -33.73 -14.44
CA PHE A 692 -5.19 -33.32 -15.58
C PHE A 692 -4.68 -32.01 -16.18
N ARG A 693 -4.32 -31.02 -15.35
CA ARG A 693 -3.71 -29.76 -15.81
C ARG A 693 -2.39 -29.98 -16.54
N GLU A 694 -1.50 -30.82 -16.02
CA GLU A 694 -0.25 -31.17 -16.70
C GLU A 694 -0.51 -31.79 -18.09
N GLN A 695 -1.53 -32.65 -18.20
CA GLN A 695 -1.92 -33.25 -19.47
C GLN A 695 -2.48 -32.21 -20.45
N VAL A 696 -3.34 -31.29 -19.99
CA VAL A 696 -3.87 -30.20 -20.84
C VAL A 696 -2.74 -29.36 -21.44
N LEU A 697 -1.71 -29.07 -20.65
CA LEU A 697 -0.54 -28.29 -21.07
C LEU A 697 0.36 -29.06 -22.06
N ALA A 698 0.56 -30.36 -21.84
CA ALA A 698 1.47 -31.20 -22.62
C ALA A 698 0.87 -31.70 -23.95
N LEU A 699 -0.45 -31.89 -24.02
CA LEU A 699 -1.10 -32.43 -25.22
C LEU A 699 -0.88 -31.52 -26.44
N PRO A 700 -0.52 -32.07 -27.61
CA PRO A 700 -0.48 -31.31 -28.86
C PRO A 700 -1.90 -30.91 -29.27
N PHE A 701 -2.08 -29.81 -29.99
CA PHE A 701 -3.43 -29.44 -30.44
C PHE A 701 -4.01 -30.48 -31.42
N PRO A 702 -5.34 -30.65 -31.48
CA PRO A 702 -5.97 -31.53 -32.46
C PRO A 702 -5.70 -31.11 -33.90
N GLU A 703 -5.78 -32.07 -34.83
CA GLU A 703 -5.69 -31.79 -36.26
C GLU A 703 -6.72 -30.74 -36.70
N GLY A 704 -6.24 -29.74 -37.45
CA GLY A 704 -7.02 -28.60 -37.94
C GLY A 704 -7.14 -27.43 -36.97
N PHE A 705 -6.88 -27.61 -35.67
CA PHE A 705 -7.04 -26.53 -34.68
C PHE A 705 -6.10 -25.34 -34.95
N GLU A 706 -4.83 -25.60 -35.25
CA GLU A 706 -3.85 -24.55 -35.52
C GLU A 706 -4.18 -23.76 -36.80
N ALA A 707 -4.71 -24.42 -37.83
CA ALA A 707 -5.13 -23.75 -39.06
C ALA A 707 -6.38 -22.87 -38.83
N ASP A 708 -7.36 -23.36 -38.08
CA ASP A 708 -8.53 -22.57 -37.66
C ASP A 708 -8.13 -21.37 -36.79
N PHE A 709 -7.14 -21.57 -35.92
CA PHE A 709 -6.57 -20.53 -35.06
C PHE A 709 -5.87 -19.44 -35.86
N ASP A 710 -5.00 -19.83 -36.80
CA ASP A 710 -4.29 -18.89 -37.66
C ASP A 710 -5.29 -18.06 -38.51
N ALA A 711 -6.28 -18.72 -39.11
CA ALA A 711 -7.34 -18.04 -39.87
C ALA A 711 -8.21 -17.09 -39.01
N ALA A 712 -8.45 -17.43 -37.73
CA ALA A 712 -9.18 -16.56 -36.81
C ALA A 712 -8.35 -15.35 -36.38
N LEU A 713 -7.04 -15.53 -36.13
CA LEU A 713 -6.14 -14.43 -35.78
C LEU A 713 -5.94 -13.45 -36.92
N GLU A 714 -5.82 -13.92 -38.17
CA GLU A 714 -5.70 -13.06 -39.35
C GLU A 714 -6.88 -12.08 -39.48
N LYS A 715 -8.08 -12.50 -39.06
CA LYS A 715 -9.27 -11.63 -39.03
C LYS A 715 -9.17 -10.52 -37.98
N LEU A 716 -8.34 -10.66 -36.95
CA LEU A 716 -8.11 -9.64 -35.93
C LEU A 716 -7.02 -8.64 -36.35
N GLY A 717 -6.14 -9.03 -37.27
CA GLY A 717 -5.07 -8.20 -37.83
C GLY A 717 -3.80 -9.00 -38.16
N GLU A 718 -2.72 -8.28 -38.49
CA GLU A 718 -1.42 -8.89 -38.77
C GLU A 718 -0.81 -9.50 -37.49
N VAL A 719 -0.64 -10.83 -37.49
CA VAL A 719 -0.12 -11.58 -36.33
C VAL A 719 1.27 -11.05 -35.94
N GLY A 720 1.44 -10.74 -34.65
CA GLY A 720 2.69 -10.18 -34.11
C GLY A 720 2.77 -8.66 -34.11
N LYS A 721 1.81 -7.95 -34.74
CA LYS A 721 1.68 -6.48 -34.66
C LYS A 721 0.71 -6.00 -33.59
N PHE A 722 -0.01 -6.92 -32.94
CA PHE A 722 -0.93 -6.63 -31.85
C PHE A 722 -0.78 -7.66 -30.73
N GLY A 723 -1.15 -7.26 -29.52
CA GLY A 723 -1.28 -8.16 -28.38
C GLY A 723 -2.69 -8.71 -28.23
N VAL A 724 -2.82 -9.84 -27.54
CA VAL A 724 -4.09 -10.48 -27.22
C VAL A 724 -4.19 -10.75 -25.73
N PHE A 725 -5.33 -10.42 -25.14
CA PHE A 725 -5.75 -10.91 -23.84
C PHE A 725 -6.43 -12.26 -24.03
N VAL A 726 -5.84 -13.31 -23.48
CA VAL A 726 -6.41 -14.66 -23.51
C VAL A 726 -7.22 -14.85 -22.24
N ARG A 727 -8.55 -14.76 -22.37
CA ARG A 727 -9.48 -14.70 -21.24
C ARG A 727 -10.20 -16.04 -21.08
N SER A 728 -10.21 -16.56 -19.86
CA SER A 728 -11.07 -17.68 -19.49
C SER A 728 -12.54 -17.28 -19.54
N ASP A 729 -13.33 -18.23 -19.97
CA ASP A 729 -14.78 -18.17 -20.04
C ASP A 729 -15.30 -19.59 -19.82
N THR A 730 -16.34 -19.82 -19.01
CA THR A 730 -16.83 -21.18 -18.72
C THR A 730 -18.35 -21.24 -18.71
N ASN A 731 -18.91 -22.43 -18.88
CA ASN A 731 -20.36 -22.66 -18.79
C ASN A 731 -20.98 -22.44 -17.38
N VAL A 732 -20.17 -22.13 -16.36
CA VAL A 732 -20.61 -21.90 -14.98
C VAL A 732 -20.19 -20.53 -14.43
N GLU A 733 -19.85 -19.56 -15.27
CA GLU A 733 -19.32 -18.28 -14.79
C GLU A 733 -20.37 -17.29 -14.30
N ASP A 734 -21.58 -17.25 -14.87
CA ASP A 734 -22.65 -16.30 -14.50
C ASP A 734 -23.99 -17.04 -14.34
N LEU A 735 -24.14 -17.76 -13.23
CA LEU A 735 -25.38 -18.39 -12.81
C LEU A 735 -26.10 -17.51 -11.78
N LYS A 736 -27.42 -17.64 -11.71
CA LYS A 736 -28.29 -16.83 -10.84
C LYS A 736 -27.78 -16.73 -9.39
N ASP A 737 -27.20 -17.83 -8.88
CA ASP A 737 -26.71 -17.96 -7.51
C ASP A 737 -25.19 -18.23 -7.43
N PHE A 738 -24.45 -18.07 -8.54
CA PHE A 738 -22.99 -18.22 -8.57
C PHE A 738 -22.34 -17.40 -9.69
N ASN A 739 -21.40 -16.53 -9.30
CA ASN A 739 -20.55 -15.76 -10.20
C ASN A 739 -19.08 -16.16 -10.00
N GLY A 740 -18.40 -16.57 -11.07
CA GLY A 740 -17.01 -17.02 -11.08
C GLY A 740 -15.96 -15.94 -11.36
N ALA A 741 -16.32 -14.66 -11.26
CA ALA A 741 -15.43 -13.52 -11.49
C ALA A 741 -14.16 -13.64 -10.64
N GLY A 742 -13.01 -13.44 -11.28
CA GLY A 742 -11.70 -13.53 -10.64
C GLY A 742 -11.24 -14.95 -10.26
N LEU A 743 -12.02 -16.01 -10.52
CA LEU A 743 -11.62 -17.39 -10.18
C LEU A 743 -10.62 -18.00 -11.18
N ASN A 744 -10.86 -17.78 -12.47
CA ASN A 744 -10.09 -18.39 -13.57
C ASN A 744 -9.02 -17.44 -14.12
N LYS A 745 -8.00 -18.01 -14.78
CA LYS A 745 -6.84 -17.24 -15.27
C LYS A 745 -7.22 -16.36 -16.48
N THR A 746 -6.71 -15.14 -16.49
CA THR A 746 -6.58 -14.32 -17.71
C THR A 746 -5.10 -14.11 -17.97
N VAL A 747 -4.66 -14.30 -19.20
CA VAL A 747 -3.27 -14.05 -19.60
C VAL A 747 -3.22 -12.77 -20.41
N PHE A 748 -2.54 -11.76 -19.88
CA PHE A 748 -2.50 -10.43 -20.47
C PHE A 748 -1.46 -10.32 -21.60
N ASN A 749 -1.80 -9.47 -22.56
CA ASN A 749 -0.97 -8.93 -23.63
C ASN A 749 0.03 -9.90 -24.31
N ARG A 750 -0.42 -11.08 -24.74
CA ARG A 750 0.45 -12.00 -25.51
C ARG A 750 0.59 -11.56 -26.95
N VAL A 751 1.83 -11.47 -27.42
CA VAL A 751 2.17 -11.12 -28.80
C VAL A 751 2.76 -12.32 -29.51
N GLY A 752 2.28 -12.58 -30.72
CA GLY A 752 2.80 -13.63 -31.59
C GLY A 752 2.17 -15.01 -31.35
N ARG A 753 2.14 -15.80 -32.43
CA ARG A 753 1.45 -17.08 -32.55
C ARG A 753 1.76 -18.06 -31.41
N ALA A 754 3.03 -18.36 -31.20
CA ALA A 754 3.46 -19.37 -30.22
C ALA A 754 3.08 -19.00 -28.78
N SER A 755 3.23 -17.72 -28.43
CA SER A 755 2.89 -17.22 -27.08
C SER A 755 1.39 -17.35 -26.79
N ILE A 756 0.54 -17.04 -27.78
CA ILE A 756 -0.92 -17.13 -27.66
C ILE A 756 -1.35 -18.60 -27.54
N LEU A 757 -0.78 -19.51 -28.33
CA LEU A 757 -1.05 -20.95 -28.25
C LEU A 757 -0.70 -21.53 -26.87
N THR A 758 0.45 -21.15 -26.30
CA THR A 758 0.80 -21.53 -24.92
C THR A 758 -0.23 -21.00 -23.93
N ALA A 759 -0.61 -19.72 -24.05
CA ALA A 759 -1.60 -19.10 -23.18
C ALA A 759 -3.00 -19.76 -23.26
N ILE A 760 -3.42 -20.24 -24.44
CA ILE A 760 -4.68 -21.00 -24.59
C ILE A 760 -4.66 -22.25 -23.68
N ARG A 761 -3.56 -23.01 -23.66
CA ARG A 761 -3.45 -24.20 -22.81
C ARG A 761 -3.46 -23.84 -21.32
N GLU A 762 -2.77 -22.76 -20.94
CA GLU A 762 -2.79 -22.25 -19.57
C GLU A 762 -4.21 -21.86 -19.13
N VAL A 763 -4.96 -21.18 -20.00
CA VAL A 763 -6.34 -20.78 -19.72
C VAL A 763 -7.27 -21.98 -19.64
N TRP A 764 -7.16 -22.96 -20.55
CA TRP A 764 -7.91 -24.21 -20.47
C TRP A 764 -7.62 -25.04 -19.22
N ALA A 765 -6.38 -25.01 -18.71
CA ALA A 765 -6.02 -25.69 -17.47
C ALA A 765 -6.54 -24.95 -16.22
N SER A 766 -6.80 -23.64 -16.31
CA SER A 766 -7.04 -22.79 -15.14
C SER A 766 -8.29 -23.10 -14.32
N PRO A 767 -9.45 -23.50 -14.89
CA PRO A 767 -10.61 -23.87 -14.08
C PRO A 767 -10.30 -25.06 -13.17
N PHE A 768 -9.41 -25.96 -13.58
CA PHE A 768 -9.04 -27.16 -12.84
C PHE A 768 -7.96 -26.90 -11.79
N ALA A 769 -7.60 -25.63 -11.54
CA ALA A 769 -6.75 -25.27 -10.41
C ALA A 769 -7.48 -25.47 -9.09
N ASP A 770 -6.73 -25.78 -8.04
CA ASP A 770 -7.24 -26.13 -6.71
C ASP A 770 -8.22 -25.08 -6.18
N ARG A 771 -7.87 -23.79 -6.32
CA ARG A 771 -8.72 -22.64 -5.97
C ARG A 771 -10.06 -22.68 -6.69
N SER A 772 -10.02 -22.74 -8.02
CA SER A 772 -11.22 -22.72 -8.87
C SER A 772 -12.12 -23.92 -8.60
N TYR A 773 -11.53 -25.09 -8.36
CA TYR A 773 -12.25 -26.28 -7.96
C TYR A 773 -12.93 -26.11 -6.59
N ARG A 774 -12.18 -25.72 -5.56
CA ARG A 774 -12.70 -25.59 -4.19
C ARG A 774 -13.87 -24.61 -4.09
N TRP A 775 -13.77 -23.46 -4.75
CA TRP A 775 -14.85 -22.46 -4.79
C TRP A 775 -16.10 -22.99 -5.50
N ARG A 776 -15.95 -23.62 -6.67
CA ARG A 776 -17.08 -24.19 -7.42
C ARG A 776 -17.75 -25.35 -6.67
N GLN A 777 -16.96 -26.24 -6.07
CA GLN A 777 -17.45 -27.44 -5.38
C GLN A 777 -18.24 -27.11 -4.11
N ARG A 778 -18.26 -25.85 -3.66
CA ARG A 778 -19.13 -25.39 -2.58
C ARG A 778 -20.61 -25.37 -2.97
N LEU A 779 -20.92 -25.08 -4.24
CA LEU A 779 -22.30 -24.91 -4.71
C LEU A 779 -22.66 -25.88 -5.84
N LEU A 780 -21.69 -26.36 -6.61
CA LEU A 780 -21.90 -27.21 -7.78
C LEU A 780 -21.92 -28.71 -7.42
N THR A 781 -22.96 -29.42 -7.87
CA THR A 781 -23.17 -30.85 -7.56
C THR A 781 -22.63 -31.82 -8.62
N ASN A 782 -22.39 -31.37 -9.86
CA ASN A 782 -21.87 -32.17 -10.98
C ASN A 782 -20.64 -31.50 -11.64
N PRO A 783 -19.49 -31.44 -10.95
CA PRO A 783 -18.30 -30.70 -11.37
C PRO A 783 -17.63 -31.22 -12.65
N GLU A 784 -17.94 -32.45 -13.07
CA GLU A 784 -17.38 -33.09 -14.26
C GLU A 784 -17.87 -32.46 -15.58
N PHE A 785 -18.92 -31.63 -15.53
CA PHE A 785 -19.49 -30.95 -16.70
C PHE A 785 -19.05 -29.49 -16.85
N VAL A 786 -17.91 -29.11 -16.27
CA VAL A 786 -17.36 -27.76 -16.49
C VAL A 786 -16.46 -27.74 -17.71
N PHE A 787 -16.83 -26.91 -18.69
CA PHE A 787 -16.12 -26.75 -19.94
C PHE A 787 -15.70 -25.29 -20.13
N PRO A 788 -14.40 -25.02 -20.36
CA PRO A 788 -13.93 -23.68 -20.71
C PRO A 788 -14.03 -23.39 -22.21
N SER A 789 -14.53 -22.21 -22.54
CA SER A 789 -14.26 -21.49 -23.78
C SER A 789 -13.10 -20.52 -23.56
N VAL A 790 -12.56 -19.95 -24.64
CA VAL A 790 -11.48 -18.95 -24.56
C VAL A 790 -11.80 -17.78 -25.46
N VAL A 791 -11.67 -16.58 -24.91
CA VAL A 791 -11.78 -15.33 -25.69
C VAL A 791 -10.37 -14.79 -25.95
N LEU A 792 -10.00 -14.75 -27.23
CA LEU A 792 -8.78 -14.12 -27.74
C LEU A 792 -9.10 -12.67 -28.08
N HIS A 793 -9.03 -11.79 -27.08
CA HIS A 793 -9.45 -10.40 -27.20
C HIS A 793 -8.26 -9.51 -27.59
N LYS A 794 -8.34 -8.82 -28.73
CA LYS A 794 -7.29 -7.89 -29.16
C LYS A 794 -7.09 -6.77 -28.13
N THR A 795 -5.84 -6.61 -27.66
CA THR A 795 -5.46 -5.59 -26.68
C THR A 795 -5.70 -4.19 -27.24
N VAL A 796 -6.14 -3.27 -26.38
CA VAL A 796 -6.25 -1.84 -26.66
C VAL A 796 -5.22 -1.11 -25.81
N PRO A 797 -4.35 -0.26 -26.39
CA PRO A 797 -3.48 0.61 -25.61
C PRO A 797 -4.35 1.61 -24.84
N SER A 798 -4.18 1.65 -23.52
CA SER A 798 -4.98 2.53 -22.66
C SER A 798 -4.09 3.14 -21.59
N GLU A 799 -4.11 4.46 -21.49
CA GLU A 799 -3.48 5.20 -20.40
C GLU A 799 -4.27 5.04 -19.10
N LEU A 800 -5.60 4.86 -19.21
CA LEU A 800 -6.52 4.65 -18.10
C LEU A 800 -7.39 3.42 -18.37
N SER A 801 -7.65 2.60 -17.36
CA SER A 801 -8.63 1.51 -17.44
C SER A 801 -9.50 1.48 -16.19
N GLY A 802 -10.68 0.87 -16.28
CA GLY A 802 -11.63 0.95 -15.19
C GLY A 802 -12.79 -0.02 -15.25
N VAL A 803 -13.60 0.01 -14.19
CA VAL A 803 -14.85 -0.73 -14.02
C VAL A 803 -15.98 0.27 -13.80
N LEU A 804 -17.12 0.03 -14.44
CA LEU A 804 -18.33 0.81 -14.27
C LEU A 804 -19.45 -0.10 -13.78
N VAL A 805 -20.17 0.35 -12.75
CA VAL A 805 -21.37 -0.28 -12.21
C VAL A 805 -22.53 0.71 -12.34
N THR A 806 -23.65 0.28 -12.92
CA THR A 806 -24.83 1.13 -13.19
C THR A 806 -25.71 1.41 -11.97
N THR A 807 -25.14 1.25 -10.78
CA THR A 807 -25.77 1.58 -9.49
C THR A 807 -24.71 2.17 -8.56
N ASP A 808 -25.14 2.87 -7.52
CA ASP A 808 -24.28 3.20 -6.37
C ASP A 808 -23.94 1.90 -5.62
N ILE A 809 -22.67 1.50 -5.63
CA ILE A 809 -22.24 0.22 -5.04
C ILE A 809 -22.39 0.16 -3.51
N GLU A 810 -22.48 1.32 -2.84
CA GLU A 810 -22.60 1.45 -1.39
C GLU A 810 -24.05 1.56 -0.93
N THR A 811 -24.88 2.33 -1.67
CA THR A 811 -26.28 2.56 -1.29
C THR A 811 -27.27 1.67 -2.04
N GLY A 812 -26.86 1.09 -3.18
CA GLY A 812 -27.72 0.34 -4.08
C GLY A 812 -28.64 1.22 -4.94
N ALA A 813 -28.47 2.55 -4.90
CA ALA A 813 -29.30 3.48 -5.65
C ALA A 813 -29.14 3.30 -7.17
N SER A 814 -30.26 3.24 -7.89
CA SER A 814 -30.29 3.02 -9.34
C SER A 814 -30.23 4.30 -10.16
N ASP A 815 -30.29 5.47 -9.53
CA ASP A 815 -30.16 6.79 -10.13
C ASP A 815 -28.69 7.28 -10.16
N ALA A 816 -27.75 6.35 -10.04
CA ALA A 816 -26.33 6.62 -9.90
C ALA A 816 -25.48 5.55 -10.61
N ILE A 817 -24.29 5.95 -11.05
CA ILE A 817 -23.29 5.10 -11.69
C ILE A 817 -22.02 5.17 -10.85
N THR A 818 -21.49 4.04 -10.41
CA THR A 818 -20.15 3.97 -9.78
C THR A 818 -19.11 3.72 -10.86
N VAL A 819 -18.06 4.54 -10.90
CA VAL A 819 -16.94 4.43 -11.84
C VAL A 819 -15.65 4.32 -11.05
N SER A 820 -14.86 3.28 -11.32
CA SER A 820 -13.52 3.09 -10.76
C SER A 820 -12.48 3.07 -11.86
N ILE A 821 -11.44 3.89 -11.76
CA ILE A 821 -10.45 4.13 -12.79
C ILE A 821 -9.05 3.98 -12.17
N SER A 822 -8.10 3.44 -12.92
CA SER A 822 -6.69 3.44 -12.57
C SER A 822 -5.82 3.59 -13.82
N GLU A 823 -4.56 3.99 -13.61
CA GLU A 823 -3.59 4.13 -14.69
C GLU A 823 -3.12 2.76 -15.19
N GLY A 824 -2.86 2.68 -16.50
CA GLY A 824 -2.46 1.45 -17.17
C GLY A 824 -3.59 0.45 -17.40
N ALA A 825 -3.25 -0.72 -17.95
CA ALA A 825 -4.20 -1.76 -18.33
C ALA A 825 -4.41 -2.77 -17.20
N ALA A 826 -5.62 -2.82 -16.63
CA ALA A 826 -6.10 -3.79 -15.61
C ALA A 826 -5.77 -3.51 -14.13
N ALA A 827 -5.20 -2.34 -13.78
CA ALA A 827 -4.83 -2.02 -12.40
C ALA A 827 -6.00 -2.04 -11.39
N VAL A 828 -7.23 -1.73 -11.82
CA VAL A 828 -8.43 -1.77 -10.96
C VAL A 828 -8.77 -3.19 -10.49
N VAL A 829 -8.47 -4.20 -11.31
CA VAL A 829 -8.87 -5.58 -11.06
C VAL A 829 -7.74 -6.38 -10.42
N ASP A 830 -6.48 -6.08 -10.77
CA ASP A 830 -5.29 -6.77 -10.23
C ASP A 830 -4.82 -6.28 -8.85
N GLY A 831 -5.68 -5.57 -8.10
CA GLY A 831 -5.44 -5.20 -6.70
C GLY A 831 -4.78 -3.83 -6.49
N GLY A 832 -4.58 -3.04 -7.55
CA GLY A 832 -4.24 -1.63 -7.39
C GLY A 832 -5.40 -0.85 -6.76
N VAL A 833 -5.11 0.18 -5.96
CA VAL A 833 -6.15 1.04 -5.39
C VAL A 833 -6.70 1.92 -6.52
N PRO A 834 -7.98 1.79 -6.95
CA PRO A 834 -8.51 2.59 -8.04
C PRO A 834 -9.16 3.88 -7.53
N GLU A 835 -9.09 4.98 -8.31
CA GLU A 835 -9.89 6.16 -8.04
C GLU A 835 -11.35 5.80 -8.30
N THR A 836 -12.21 5.97 -7.31
CA THR A 836 -13.63 5.56 -7.40
C THR A 836 -14.54 6.75 -7.13
N ILE A 837 -15.48 6.99 -8.03
CA ILE A 837 -16.50 8.03 -7.94
C ILE A 837 -17.90 7.46 -8.19
N VAL A 838 -18.90 8.07 -7.57
CA VAL A 838 -20.32 7.87 -7.93
C VAL A 838 -20.79 9.11 -8.66
N VAL A 839 -21.40 8.92 -9.82
CA VAL A 839 -22.01 9.96 -10.64
C VAL A 839 -23.51 9.74 -10.64
N ARG A 840 -24.27 10.68 -10.07
CA ARG A 840 -25.73 10.66 -10.12
C ARG A 840 -26.25 11.17 -11.45
N THR A 841 -27.47 10.78 -11.79
CA THR A 841 -28.18 11.22 -13.01
C THR A 841 -28.35 12.74 -13.11
N ASN A 842 -28.36 13.46 -11.98
CA ASN A 842 -28.40 14.93 -11.92
C ASN A 842 -27.03 15.59 -12.13
N GLY A 843 -25.96 14.81 -12.36
CA GLY A 843 -24.59 15.29 -12.55
C GLY A 843 -23.80 15.48 -11.25
N GLU A 844 -24.41 15.26 -10.08
CA GLU A 844 -23.67 15.30 -8.81
C GLU A 844 -22.69 14.14 -8.73
N THR A 845 -21.47 14.45 -8.27
CA THR A 845 -20.42 13.45 -8.08
C THR A 845 -20.08 13.28 -6.60
N ARG A 846 -19.90 12.04 -6.16
CA ARG A 846 -19.48 11.68 -4.81
C ARG A 846 -18.22 10.83 -4.87
N PHE A 847 -17.14 11.30 -4.25
CA PHE A 847 -15.86 10.60 -4.25
C PHE A 847 -15.85 9.45 -3.22
N ILE A 848 -15.39 8.27 -3.63
CA ILE A 848 -15.30 7.06 -2.79
C ILE A 848 -13.85 6.75 -2.40
N ALA A 849 -12.95 6.64 -3.37
CA ALA A 849 -11.58 6.19 -3.15
C ALA A 849 -10.60 6.96 -4.03
N SER A 850 -9.38 7.15 -3.54
CA SER A 850 -8.27 7.79 -4.25
C SER A 850 -7.21 6.76 -4.60
N ASN A 851 -6.58 6.92 -5.77
CA ASN A 851 -5.44 6.11 -6.23
C ASN A 851 -4.11 6.87 -6.22
N ARG A 852 -4.09 8.09 -5.67
CA ARG A 852 -2.97 9.03 -5.77
C ARG A 852 -2.59 9.67 -4.46
#